data_AF-A0A7X7TS47-F1
#
_entry.id   AF-A0A7X7TS47-F1
#
_cell.length_a   1.000
_cell.length_b   1.000
_cell.length_c   1.000
_cell.angle_alpha   90.00
_cell.angle_beta   90.00
_cell.angle_gamma   90.00
#
_symmetry.space_group_name_H-M   'P 1'
#
loop_
_entity.id
_entity.type
_entity.pdbx_description
1 polymer ?
#
loop_
_entity_poly.entity_id
_entity_poly.type
_entity_poly.pdbx_seq_one_letter_code
_entity_poly.pdbx_strand_id
1 'polypeptide(L)'
;MGIKINLKKYRVFIAFLTFTFLSLIPSFLMASLIDVGYTTTSSEVVVTLTFSSSPKVQYYGRNENKTVHYFLMGDSAVSLSYLPVSSGPVEGIQIVPIEGQLNVFIYTLTPVNATYSISSSKLYIRFPISMSSKRMSASFMNIKTDVFFKEMSDFFGLNVSLYDSAKNKDVSIKLSNASIEETIRSVLIATNLSYAYSANQVLYFGSSDDIMKNFGTFWQIYDGQVDVEKLKAVLGSGAYAAYSKDKSKLFVYGGVKEYRLLAEALVPNPKETWYYVPYTASDSEIEDYMGKLSQIYDIKYVIVPNLKKVAIYGTDLKQVEALIQSYKPVVKEEKVTYVFVKVNYPERVMDVFKVLYPEFDPKVIGSNIYVPSGYEKIVSTLSQDPTIGSPWSLVFEDVPENVVKDAIDYFGIQTKDYALKSADGRVFVTLFASEYLYKKFMQFVDLAGDRTEIVKVDDEFLKKYSVTVLQKFSDGSKIVSGRISEIERLKKDIEENVTTVALKSMPSDPPADVITRLLGYPTQISNGYILVTASKSDVNNVKTQIDQIRKNYGKELILTSDLYQAEAKSMTQQIYNVNIFESDGNIVIYGPNASDAKKFLDNFLIADDQVIEKVEKIEDSSRQMVESLFSVKVYNVGDSSYMVGKKQSITDASKYLQSLSSVSVDLKSSITQEHLDYIKQAFGVDTQYFQNLNKLVLTGVKEKVALAQKFVQSISVSYDITTVKLTGDLKKEDIDKFIKLAGLNIETEQIGDTLYLKGKKEDIDKAKSQIMNLLSPTEKKYAIFTYPEELDALIKSIFKVDTYKLSQGFMVLGTNEQLQSVSKFLPEVVETKEDTMVTFDSSLSQEQIDTIVTLFDPKVRVYKVDQKVYLVGKKDTLEKIKEEIVQFNPQSDYNFVGSKLLIDVNNKPLKEIVMDVSKIFSSEITIVGDIPDQVSARLLVSNFDELLEYLKPYGIDYEKKANTYKISKATSQQEVQQSITYVTLASTNTLNVDARGVELSELIYNASQLLDKNAILDILPEMKVTIRLNNVDFDELLEYLKPYGIDYEKKANTYKISNAKQQVQQSVSYVTMASTSTLNVDAQGVELSELIYKSSQLLDKNAILDNLPEAKVTIRLNNVGFDELLEYLKPYGIDYEKKTNTYRISKSAIQQAQSYVTLNPNGNVNIDVKAMDLSDLLYQTSQLLSKNTILDNVPEMKVTLRLLDADFDGVLAAVSSYVSYEKRGSLYVITKKVEIPV
;
A
#
# COMPACT_ATOMS: atom_id res chain seq x y z
N MET A 1 8.53 -97.00 28.86
CA MET A 1 7.96 -95.98 29.78
C MET A 1 7.43 -94.82 28.95
N GLY A 2 6.22 -94.33 29.21
CA GLY A 2 5.60 -93.24 28.43
C GLY A 2 5.60 -91.91 29.18
N ILE A 3 6.32 -90.91 28.66
CA ILE A 3 6.28 -89.54 29.20
C ILE A 3 5.15 -88.77 28.53
N LYS A 4 4.10 -88.43 29.28
CA LYS A 4 3.04 -87.52 28.81
C LYS A 4 3.54 -86.08 28.78
N ILE A 5 4.07 -85.63 27.64
CA ILE A 5 4.28 -84.20 27.39
C ILE A 5 2.88 -83.54 27.34
N ASN A 6 2.60 -82.66 28.30
CA ASN A 6 1.27 -82.08 28.46
C ASN A 6 1.03 -80.97 27.42
N LEU A 7 0.37 -81.34 26.32
CA LEU A 7 0.08 -80.46 25.19
C LEU A 7 -0.66 -79.16 25.57
N LYS A 8 -1.47 -79.16 26.65
CA LYS A 8 -2.09 -77.93 27.17
C LYS A 8 -1.05 -76.97 27.75
N LYS A 9 -0.08 -77.46 28.55
CA LYS A 9 1.01 -76.61 29.05
C LYS A 9 1.91 -76.10 27.91
N TYR A 10 2.18 -76.91 26.89
CA TYR A 10 2.98 -76.45 25.74
C TYR A 10 2.24 -75.41 24.88
N ARG A 11 0.93 -75.59 24.65
CA ARG A 11 0.09 -74.57 23.97
C ARG A 11 -0.08 -73.30 24.80
N VAL A 12 -0.23 -73.38 26.13
CA VAL A 12 -0.28 -72.19 27.00
C VAL A 12 1.08 -71.50 27.05
N PHE A 13 2.19 -72.24 27.06
CA PHE A 13 3.54 -71.65 27.01
C PHE A 13 3.79 -70.95 25.67
N ILE A 14 3.47 -71.58 24.53
CA ILE A 14 3.55 -70.94 23.21
C ILE A 14 2.60 -69.74 23.13
N ALA A 15 1.35 -69.86 23.58
CA ALA A 15 0.39 -68.75 23.55
C ALA A 15 0.83 -67.59 24.45
N PHE A 16 1.41 -67.86 25.62
CA PHE A 16 1.99 -66.84 26.50
C PHE A 16 3.22 -66.20 25.86
N LEU A 17 4.10 -66.99 25.22
CA LEU A 17 5.27 -66.48 24.50
C LEU A 17 4.88 -65.63 23.29
N THR A 18 3.88 -66.02 22.50
CA THR A 18 3.37 -65.19 21.39
C THR A 18 2.57 -64.00 21.90
N PHE A 19 1.86 -64.10 23.02
CA PHE A 19 1.14 -62.96 23.59
C PHE A 19 2.12 -61.92 24.15
N THR A 20 3.23 -62.33 24.81
CA THR A 20 4.29 -61.39 25.19
C THR A 20 5.07 -60.87 23.98
N PHE A 21 5.31 -61.68 22.95
CA PHE A 21 5.96 -61.18 21.73
C PHE A 21 5.07 -60.18 20.97
N LEU A 22 3.75 -60.39 20.89
CA LEU A 22 2.83 -59.42 20.29
C LEU A 22 2.62 -58.18 21.19
N SER A 23 2.56 -58.33 22.52
CA SER A 23 2.43 -57.19 23.43
C SER A 23 3.70 -56.33 23.52
N LEU A 24 4.82 -56.79 22.96
CA LEU A 24 6.06 -56.03 22.77
C LEU A 24 6.15 -55.33 21.39
N ILE A 25 5.17 -55.52 20.50
CA ILE A 25 5.08 -54.86 19.19
C ILE A 25 3.93 -53.83 19.15
N PRO A 26 3.87 -52.88 20.12
CA PRO A 26 3.40 -51.51 19.82
C PRO A 26 4.56 -50.51 19.64
N SER A 27 5.71 -50.75 20.27
CA SER A 27 6.76 -49.74 20.49
C SER A 27 7.65 -49.44 19.27
N PHE A 28 7.45 -50.13 18.14
CA PHE A 28 8.40 -50.19 17.02
C PHE A 28 7.90 -49.58 15.70
N LEU A 29 6.80 -48.81 15.73
CA LEU A 29 6.21 -48.18 14.53
C LEU A 29 6.19 -46.64 14.54
N MET A 30 6.63 -45.98 15.62
CA MET A 30 6.97 -44.56 15.55
C MET A 30 8.29 -44.41 14.79
N ALA A 31 8.42 -43.43 13.89
CA ALA A 31 9.75 -43.05 13.44
C ALA A 31 10.52 -42.46 14.62
N SER A 32 11.85 -42.63 14.64
CA SER A 32 12.74 -42.01 15.61
C SER A 32 13.68 -41.06 14.90
N LEU A 33 13.75 -39.80 15.34
CA LEU A 33 14.71 -38.83 14.81
C LEU A 33 16.14 -39.31 15.10
N ILE A 34 16.95 -39.44 14.04
CA ILE A 34 18.34 -39.89 14.08
C ILE A 34 19.30 -38.70 14.01
N ASP A 35 19.02 -37.74 13.13
CA ASP A 35 19.97 -36.67 12.76
C ASP A 35 19.24 -35.39 12.33
N VAL A 36 19.88 -34.25 12.56
CA VAL A 36 19.40 -32.91 12.22
C VAL A 36 20.56 -32.14 11.61
N GLY A 37 20.39 -31.72 10.36
CA GLY A 37 21.38 -30.92 9.64
C GLY A 37 20.73 -29.81 8.82
N TYR A 38 21.57 -29.00 8.18
CA TYR A 38 21.13 -28.05 7.15
C TYR A 38 22.11 -28.05 5.98
N THR A 39 21.67 -27.50 4.85
CA THR A 39 22.53 -27.24 3.68
C THR A 39 22.09 -25.93 3.03
N THR A 40 23.04 -25.04 2.80
CA THR A 40 22.77 -23.74 2.16
C THR A 40 23.16 -23.80 0.69
N THR A 41 22.25 -23.38 -0.17
CA THR A 41 22.42 -23.26 -1.63
C THR A 41 22.44 -21.79 -2.04
N SER A 42 22.55 -21.50 -3.34
CA SER A 42 22.45 -20.13 -3.87
C SER A 42 21.03 -19.53 -3.78
N SER A 43 19.99 -20.35 -3.59
CA SER A 43 18.58 -19.93 -3.62
C SER A 43 17.81 -20.24 -2.33
N GLU A 44 18.21 -21.26 -1.58
CA GLU A 44 17.51 -21.73 -0.38
C GLU A 44 18.44 -22.29 0.72
N VAL A 45 17.97 -22.21 1.97
CA VAL A 45 18.50 -22.92 3.13
C VAL A 45 17.60 -24.12 3.39
N VAL A 46 18.15 -25.33 3.31
CA VAL A 46 17.42 -26.59 3.44
C VAL A 46 17.77 -27.27 4.76
N VAL A 47 16.85 -27.21 5.72
CA VAL A 47 16.92 -28.01 6.95
C VAL A 47 16.53 -29.44 6.63
N THR A 48 17.31 -30.41 7.08
CA THR A 48 17.09 -31.84 6.83
C THR A 48 17.03 -32.58 8.16
N LEU A 49 15.89 -33.21 8.42
CA LEU A 49 15.63 -34.05 9.59
C LEU A 49 15.60 -35.51 9.11
N THR A 50 16.53 -36.33 9.59
CA THR A 50 16.65 -37.76 9.21
C THR A 50 16.09 -38.64 10.31
N PHE A 51 15.25 -39.60 9.95
CA PHE A 51 14.55 -40.53 10.83
C PHE A 51 14.90 -41.99 10.50
N SER A 52 14.46 -42.93 11.35
CA SER A 52 14.58 -44.38 11.15
C SER A 52 13.57 -44.98 10.17
N SER A 53 12.41 -44.34 9.99
CA SER A 53 11.37 -44.67 9.01
C SER A 53 10.79 -43.38 8.43
N SER A 54 9.78 -43.45 7.55
CA SER A 54 9.16 -42.24 6.99
C SER A 54 8.48 -41.41 8.08
N PRO A 55 8.90 -40.17 8.34
CA PRO A 55 8.27 -39.33 9.36
C PRO A 55 6.88 -38.86 8.92
N LYS A 56 6.12 -38.31 9.87
CA LYS A 56 4.78 -37.75 9.66
C LYS A 56 4.63 -36.41 10.36
N VAL A 57 4.72 -35.32 9.59
CA VAL A 57 4.26 -33.99 10.01
C VAL A 57 2.75 -34.08 10.29
N GLN A 58 2.34 -33.82 11.53
CA GLN A 58 0.93 -33.68 11.90
C GLN A 58 0.44 -32.25 11.66
N TYR A 59 1.27 -31.26 11.96
CA TYR A 59 0.94 -29.85 11.90
C TYR A 59 2.17 -29.01 11.57
N TYR A 60 1.98 -27.91 10.85
CA TYR A 60 2.97 -26.85 10.64
C TYR A 60 2.30 -25.49 10.86
N GLY A 61 2.93 -24.64 11.66
CA GLY A 61 2.47 -23.28 11.93
C GLY A 61 3.61 -22.29 12.16
N ARG A 62 3.23 -21.05 12.44
CA ARG A 62 4.12 -19.94 12.76
C ARG A 62 3.55 -19.07 13.87
N ASN A 63 4.41 -18.37 14.58
CA ASN A 63 4.01 -17.31 15.50
C ASN A 63 3.60 -16.01 14.75
N GLU A 64 3.05 -15.04 15.47
CA GLU A 64 2.45 -13.81 14.92
C GLU A 64 3.42 -12.94 14.13
N ASN A 65 4.67 -12.83 14.60
CA ASN A 65 5.72 -12.10 13.90
C ASN A 65 6.34 -12.89 12.73
N LYS A 66 5.94 -14.16 12.54
CA LYS A 66 6.37 -15.09 11.48
C LYS A 66 7.86 -15.42 11.46
N THR A 67 8.59 -15.22 12.57
CA THR A 67 10.02 -15.59 12.70
C THR A 67 10.30 -16.89 13.46
N VAL A 68 9.26 -17.54 13.99
CA VAL A 68 9.34 -18.90 14.54
C VAL A 68 8.38 -19.80 13.80
N HIS A 69 8.94 -20.81 13.13
CA HIS A 69 8.21 -21.89 12.48
C HIS A 69 8.18 -23.09 13.42
N TYR A 70 7.03 -23.76 13.56
CA TYR A 70 6.91 -24.94 14.40
C TYR A 70 6.19 -26.08 13.68
N PHE A 71 6.73 -27.29 13.82
CA PHE A 71 6.25 -28.51 13.18
C PHE A 71 6.02 -29.57 14.26
N LEU A 72 4.77 -30.02 14.44
CA LEU A 72 4.46 -31.16 15.28
C LEU A 72 4.57 -32.44 14.44
N MET A 73 5.31 -33.42 14.92
CA MET A 73 5.52 -34.71 14.28
C MET A 73 4.87 -35.83 15.09
N GLY A 74 4.32 -36.83 14.40
CA GLY A 74 3.84 -38.08 15.02
C GLY A 74 4.95 -39.09 15.29
N ASP A 75 6.14 -38.60 15.61
CA ASP A 75 7.40 -39.33 15.63
C ASP A 75 8.16 -39.02 16.91
N SER A 76 9.02 -39.94 17.35
CA SER A 76 9.78 -39.84 18.59
C SER A 76 11.15 -39.18 18.43
N ALA A 77 11.59 -38.45 19.46
CA ALA A 77 12.99 -38.03 19.62
C ALA A 77 13.54 -38.57 20.95
N VAL A 78 14.83 -38.93 20.96
CA VAL A 78 15.50 -39.48 22.15
C VAL A 78 15.81 -38.40 23.19
N SER A 79 16.03 -37.15 22.75
CA SER A 79 16.39 -36.03 23.62
C SER A 79 16.04 -34.68 23.02
N LEU A 80 15.84 -33.69 23.89
CA LEU A 80 15.88 -32.26 23.58
C LEU A 80 17.21 -31.91 22.87
N SER A 81 17.19 -31.13 21.78
CA SER A 81 18.42 -30.71 21.09
C SER A 81 18.27 -29.35 20.38
N TYR A 82 19.40 -28.68 20.12
CA TYR A 82 19.45 -27.40 19.42
C TYR A 82 20.66 -27.36 18.47
N LEU A 83 20.43 -26.88 17.25
CA LEU A 83 21.44 -26.70 16.20
C LEU A 83 21.46 -25.21 15.77
N PRO A 84 22.52 -24.43 16.07
CA PRO A 84 22.71 -23.10 15.50
C PRO A 84 23.02 -23.21 14.00
N VAL A 85 22.50 -22.26 13.21
CA VAL A 85 22.57 -22.27 11.74
C VAL A 85 23.16 -20.96 11.20
N SER A 86 22.64 -19.81 11.64
CA SER A 86 23.00 -18.46 11.21
C SER A 86 23.30 -18.31 9.70
N SER A 87 22.46 -18.90 8.85
CA SER A 87 22.64 -18.98 7.40
C SER A 87 21.35 -18.60 6.67
N GLY A 88 21.44 -17.71 5.67
CA GLY A 88 20.27 -17.06 5.08
C GLY A 88 19.38 -16.45 6.17
N PRO A 89 18.05 -16.68 6.16
CA PRO A 89 17.17 -16.28 7.25
C PRO A 89 17.27 -17.17 8.49
N VAL A 90 17.75 -18.42 8.41
CA VAL A 90 17.68 -19.38 9.53
C VAL A 90 18.78 -19.11 10.55
N GLU A 91 18.39 -18.83 11.80
CA GLU A 91 19.30 -18.63 12.92
C GLU A 91 19.58 -19.94 13.67
N GLY A 92 18.56 -20.79 13.85
CA GLY A 92 18.71 -22.08 14.54
C GLY A 92 17.50 -23.00 14.43
N ILE A 93 17.70 -24.27 14.80
CA ILE A 93 16.71 -25.35 14.80
C ILE A 93 16.68 -25.98 16.19
N GLN A 94 15.52 -26.35 16.70
CA GLN A 94 15.34 -26.99 18.00
C GLN A 94 14.40 -28.18 17.90
N ILE A 95 14.73 -29.25 18.62
CA ILE A 95 13.90 -30.46 18.78
C ILE A 95 13.42 -30.53 20.23
N VAL A 96 12.12 -30.67 20.43
CA VAL A 96 11.47 -30.85 21.73
C VAL A 96 10.67 -32.16 21.71
N PRO A 97 11.13 -33.25 22.35
CA PRO A 97 10.34 -34.46 22.51
C PRO A 97 9.13 -34.20 23.42
N ILE A 98 8.00 -34.81 23.07
CA ILE A 98 6.72 -34.82 23.81
C ILE A 98 6.29 -36.30 23.89
N GLU A 99 5.32 -36.66 24.75
CA GLU A 99 4.94 -38.07 24.95
C GLU A 99 4.49 -38.76 23.64
N GLY A 100 5.39 -39.58 23.07
CA GLY A 100 5.18 -40.27 21.78
C GLY A 100 5.26 -39.36 20.54
N GLN A 101 5.71 -38.11 20.67
CA GLN A 101 5.74 -37.10 19.60
C GLN A 101 7.01 -36.23 19.69
N LEU A 102 7.23 -35.33 18.73
CA LEU A 102 8.24 -34.28 18.84
C LEU A 102 7.78 -33.00 18.12
N ASN A 103 8.12 -31.85 18.69
CA ASN A 103 8.04 -30.55 18.03
C ASN A 103 9.42 -30.17 17.46
N VAL A 104 9.46 -29.72 16.22
CA VAL A 104 10.61 -29.03 15.63
C VAL A 104 10.31 -27.54 15.54
N PHE A 105 11.09 -26.70 16.22
CA PHE A 105 11.06 -25.25 16.05
C PHE A 105 12.22 -24.81 15.16
N ILE A 106 11.99 -23.83 14.28
CA ILE A 106 13.02 -23.22 13.43
C ILE A 106 12.88 -21.71 13.53
N TYR A 107 13.96 -21.06 13.94
CA TYR A 107 14.06 -19.64 14.24
C TYR A 107 14.68 -18.89 13.06
N THR A 108 14.13 -17.73 12.70
CA THR A 108 14.65 -16.90 11.60
C THR A 108 14.92 -15.44 12.01
N LEU A 109 15.93 -14.84 11.38
CA LEU A 109 16.31 -13.42 11.53
C LEU A 109 15.35 -12.47 10.81
N THR A 110 14.58 -12.99 9.85
CA THR A 110 13.59 -12.27 9.06
C THR A 110 12.36 -13.15 8.85
N PRO A 111 11.14 -12.60 8.84
CA PRO A 111 9.94 -13.39 8.60
C PRO A 111 9.87 -13.88 7.15
N VAL A 112 9.84 -15.20 6.99
CA VAL A 112 9.85 -15.89 5.70
C VAL A 112 8.77 -16.98 5.64
N ASN A 113 8.57 -17.58 4.46
CA ASN A 113 7.75 -18.77 4.30
C ASN A 113 8.67 -20.00 4.24
N ALA A 114 8.37 -21.03 5.05
CA ALA A 114 8.94 -22.35 4.86
C ALA A 114 8.01 -23.20 3.96
N THR A 115 8.59 -24.00 3.08
CA THR A 115 7.93 -25.15 2.44
C THR A 115 8.56 -26.43 2.97
N TYR A 116 7.91 -27.58 2.84
CA TYR A 116 8.50 -28.86 3.24
C TYR A 116 8.11 -30.02 2.33
N SER A 117 8.93 -31.07 2.33
CA SER A 117 8.67 -32.33 1.62
C SER A 117 9.26 -33.51 2.38
N ILE A 118 8.56 -34.64 2.39
CA ILE A 118 9.07 -35.89 2.96
C ILE A 118 9.52 -36.82 1.82
N SER A 119 10.68 -37.46 1.96
CA SER A 119 11.19 -38.45 1.01
C SER A 119 11.92 -39.56 1.75
N SER A 120 11.42 -40.79 1.61
CA SER A 120 11.85 -41.93 2.43
C SER A 120 11.86 -41.53 3.92
N SER A 121 12.95 -41.76 4.66
CA SER A 121 13.05 -41.38 6.07
C SER A 121 13.54 -39.95 6.34
N LYS A 122 13.41 -39.01 5.37
CA LYS A 122 13.88 -37.63 5.53
C LYS A 122 12.78 -36.60 5.32
N LEU A 123 12.65 -35.67 6.27
CA LEU A 123 11.88 -34.45 6.13
C LEU A 123 12.83 -33.30 5.75
N TYR A 124 12.56 -32.67 4.62
CA TYR A 124 13.28 -31.50 4.12
C TYR A 124 12.40 -30.26 4.29
N ILE A 125 12.87 -29.25 5.02
CA ILE A 125 12.19 -27.97 5.22
C ILE A 125 13.04 -26.88 4.57
N ARG A 126 12.46 -26.14 3.61
CA ARG A 126 13.16 -25.18 2.75
C ARG A 126 12.74 -23.76 3.07
N PHE A 127 13.71 -22.89 3.23
CA PHE A 127 13.56 -21.46 3.40
C PHE A 127 14.25 -20.73 2.24
N PRO A 128 13.70 -19.64 1.69
CA PRO A 128 14.42 -18.83 0.70
C PRO A 128 15.73 -18.30 1.32
N ILE A 129 16.77 -18.09 0.51
CA ILE A 129 18.09 -17.64 0.99
C ILE A 129 18.06 -16.25 1.67
N SER A 130 17.00 -15.47 1.44
CA SER A 130 16.74 -14.17 2.06
C SER A 130 15.24 -13.86 2.00
N MET A 131 14.74 -13.00 2.89
CA MET A 131 13.43 -12.36 2.80
C MET A 131 13.25 -11.60 1.48
N SER A 132 14.31 -10.96 0.98
CA SER A 132 14.25 -10.03 -0.16
C SER A 132 15.08 -10.55 -1.32
N SER A 133 14.66 -10.24 -2.56
CA SER A 133 15.48 -10.48 -3.76
C SER A 133 16.56 -9.41 -3.97
N LYS A 134 16.43 -8.25 -3.32
CA LYS A 134 17.40 -7.15 -3.38
C LYS A 134 18.73 -7.54 -2.73
N ARG A 135 19.85 -6.97 -3.18
CA ARG A 135 21.19 -7.19 -2.63
C ARG A 135 21.96 -5.88 -2.52
N MET A 136 22.72 -5.70 -1.46
CA MET A 136 23.48 -4.48 -1.17
C MET A 136 24.98 -4.65 -1.40
N SER A 137 25.55 -3.79 -2.24
CA SER A 137 26.99 -3.64 -2.46
C SER A 137 27.37 -2.20 -2.12
N ALA A 138 27.81 -1.97 -0.90
CA ALA A 138 28.01 -0.63 -0.34
C ALA A 138 29.19 -0.62 0.66
N SER A 139 29.89 0.51 0.77
CA SER A 139 31.01 0.69 1.69
C SER A 139 30.72 1.87 2.61
N PHE A 140 30.15 1.58 3.77
CA PHE A 140 29.84 2.57 4.79
C PHE A 140 31.09 2.86 5.63
N MET A 141 31.38 4.15 5.86
CA MET A 141 32.51 4.60 6.68
C MET A 141 32.02 5.69 7.62
N ASN A 142 32.01 5.40 8.93
CA ASN A 142 31.52 6.27 10.00
C ASN A 142 30.14 6.89 9.72
N ILE A 143 29.24 6.14 9.07
CA ILE A 143 27.83 6.53 8.96
C ILE A 143 27.15 6.35 10.31
N LYS A 144 26.21 7.22 10.68
CA LYS A 144 25.44 7.03 11.91
C LYS A 144 24.42 5.90 11.76
N THR A 145 24.29 5.09 12.80
CA THR A 145 23.39 3.92 12.84
C THR A 145 21.95 4.26 12.49
N ASP A 146 21.43 5.40 12.91
CA ASP A 146 20.08 5.88 12.57
C ASP A 146 19.88 6.12 11.07
N VAL A 147 20.87 6.72 10.39
CA VAL A 147 20.87 6.85 8.92
C VAL A 147 21.00 5.46 8.26
N PHE A 148 21.95 4.64 8.70
CA PHE A 148 22.19 3.31 8.15
C PHE A 148 20.96 2.39 8.25
N PHE A 149 20.33 2.30 9.42
CA PHE A 149 19.16 1.45 9.62
C PHE A 149 17.93 1.97 8.86
N LYS A 150 17.80 3.29 8.66
CA LYS A 150 16.79 3.85 7.77
C LYS A 150 17.05 3.46 6.32
N GLU A 151 18.26 3.68 5.80
CA GLU A 151 18.62 3.31 4.42
C GLU A 151 18.45 1.80 4.19
N MET A 152 18.79 0.96 5.17
CA MET A 152 18.60 -0.48 5.13
C MET A 152 17.10 -0.88 5.13
N SER A 153 16.29 -0.24 5.99
CA SER A 153 14.82 -0.36 6.03
C SER A 153 14.21 -0.02 4.66
N ASP A 154 14.48 1.18 4.16
CA ASP A 154 13.94 1.72 2.91
C ASP A 154 14.42 0.91 1.70
N PHE A 155 15.68 0.47 1.69
CA PHE A 155 16.23 -0.36 0.61
C PHE A 155 15.60 -1.75 0.58
N PHE A 156 15.58 -2.50 1.68
CA PHE A 156 15.12 -3.90 1.65
C PHE A 156 13.61 -4.08 1.82
N GLY A 157 12.91 -3.12 2.45
CA GLY A 157 11.48 -3.19 2.75
C GLY A 157 11.15 -3.85 4.10
N LEU A 158 11.99 -3.67 5.13
CA LEU A 158 11.78 -4.20 6.47
C LEU A 158 11.48 -3.07 7.45
N ASN A 159 10.37 -3.16 8.20
CA ASN A 159 10.03 -2.19 9.24
C ASN A 159 11.03 -2.24 10.39
N VAL A 160 11.78 -1.16 10.61
CA VAL A 160 12.79 -1.04 11.69
C VAL A 160 12.42 0.06 12.68
N SER A 161 12.73 -0.16 13.96
CA SER A 161 12.66 0.85 15.02
C SER A 161 13.96 0.88 15.83
N LEU A 162 14.34 2.06 16.35
CA LEU A 162 15.62 2.27 17.05
C LEU A 162 15.38 2.93 18.42
N TYR A 163 15.84 2.26 19.48
CA TYR A 163 16.02 2.90 20.78
C TYR A 163 17.18 3.91 20.75
N ASP A 164 17.19 4.85 21.69
CA ASP A 164 18.18 5.94 21.68
C ASP A 164 19.63 5.45 21.81
N SER A 165 19.89 4.34 22.52
CA SER A 165 21.22 3.72 22.57
C SER A 165 21.66 3.03 21.26
N ALA A 166 20.76 2.89 20.28
CA ALA A 166 21.07 2.46 18.92
C ALA A 166 21.26 3.62 17.93
N LYS A 167 21.07 4.88 18.33
CA LYS A 167 21.28 6.07 17.48
C LYS A 167 22.71 6.61 17.64
N ASN A 168 23.17 7.40 16.69
CA ASN A 168 24.44 8.13 16.69
C ASN A 168 25.74 7.29 16.84
N LYS A 169 25.68 5.96 16.84
CA LYS A 169 26.87 5.09 16.78
C LYS A 169 27.46 5.11 15.37
N ASP A 170 28.79 5.08 15.26
CA ASP A 170 29.48 5.03 13.97
C ASP A 170 29.55 3.60 13.42
N VAL A 171 29.10 3.43 12.18
CA VAL A 171 29.16 2.17 11.43
C VAL A 171 30.20 2.27 10.33
N SER A 172 31.18 1.37 10.36
CA SER A 172 32.17 1.20 9.29
C SER A 172 32.17 -0.24 8.82
N ILE A 173 31.35 -0.54 7.80
CA ILE A 173 31.19 -1.89 7.22
C ILE A 173 31.22 -1.84 5.69
N LYS A 174 31.80 -2.88 5.08
CA LYS A 174 31.79 -3.08 3.63
C LYS A 174 30.98 -4.32 3.28
N LEU A 175 29.92 -4.12 2.52
CA LEU A 175 28.99 -5.14 2.05
C LEU A 175 29.22 -5.38 0.56
N SER A 176 29.18 -6.63 0.12
CA SER A 176 29.40 -7.03 -1.28
C SER A 176 28.35 -8.07 -1.67
N ASN A 177 27.36 -7.66 -2.47
CA ASN A 177 26.20 -8.47 -2.85
C ASN A 177 25.44 -9.09 -1.66
N ALA A 178 25.38 -8.38 -0.53
CA ALA A 178 24.83 -8.90 0.72
C ALA A 178 23.29 -8.93 0.71
N SER A 179 22.72 -9.98 1.31
CA SER A 179 21.32 -10.03 1.73
C SER A 179 21.02 -9.07 2.88
N ILE A 180 19.74 -8.88 3.21
CA ILE A 180 19.34 -8.13 4.41
C ILE A 180 19.84 -8.83 5.68
N GLU A 181 19.81 -10.16 5.71
CA GLU A 181 20.23 -10.97 6.85
C GLU A 181 21.75 -10.87 7.11
N GLU A 182 22.57 -10.89 6.06
CA GLU A 182 24.01 -10.66 6.15
C GLU A 182 24.32 -9.21 6.54
N THR A 183 23.53 -8.25 6.05
CA THR A 183 23.63 -6.83 6.40
C THR A 183 23.34 -6.60 7.88
N ILE A 184 22.26 -7.19 8.41
CA ILE A 184 21.87 -7.12 9.82
C ILE A 184 22.94 -7.76 10.71
N ARG A 185 23.40 -8.98 10.40
CA ARG A 185 24.49 -9.63 11.17
C ARG A 185 25.78 -8.78 11.15
N SER A 186 26.11 -8.16 10.01
CA SER A 186 27.30 -7.32 9.86
C SER A 186 27.25 -6.05 10.71
N VAL A 187 26.11 -5.33 10.76
CA VAL A 187 25.98 -4.13 11.61
C VAL A 187 25.90 -4.48 13.09
N LEU A 188 25.24 -5.58 13.47
CA LEU A 188 25.21 -6.06 14.86
C LEU A 188 26.63 -6.32 15.40
N ILE A 189 27.45 -7.02 14.62
CA ILE A 189 28.88 -7.27 14.93
C ILE A 189 29.66 -5.95 15.04
N ALA A 190 29.48 -5.02 14.10
CA ALA A 190 30.23 -3.77 14.07
C ALA A 190 29.87 -2.77 15.18
N THR A 191 28.65 -2.83 15.72
CA THR A 191 28.11 -1.82 16.65
C THR A 191 27.85 -2.32 18.07
N ASN A 192 27.99 -3.63 18.29
CA ASN A 192 27.57 -4.34 19.50
C ASN A 192 26.15 -3.96 19.94
N LEU A 193 25.23 -3.92 18.98
CA LEU A 193 23.79 -3.76 19.21
C LEU A 193 23.12 -5.13 19.32
N SER A 194 21.91 -5.13 19.87
CA SER A 194 21.01 -6.28 19.97
C SER A 194 19.71 -5.99 19.22
N TYR A 195 18.89 -7.02 18.98
CA TYR A 195 17.64 -6.89 18.24
C TYR A 195 16.48 -7.70 18.85
N ALA A 196 15.24 -7.32 18.54
CA ALA A 196 14.02 -8.08 18.85
C ALA A 196 12.88 -7.78 17.85
N TYR A 197 11.96 -8.73 17.62
CA TYR A 197 10.76 -8.53 16.81
C TYR A 197 9.50 -8.41 17.68
N SER A 198 8.69 -7.37 17.46
CA SER A 198 7.34 -7.31 18.00
C SER A 198 6.35 -8.16 17.19
N ALA A 199 5.18 -8.47 17.77
CA ALA A 199 4.08 -9.15 17.08
C ALA A 199 3.66 -8.43 15.77
N ASN A 200 3.81 -7.11 15.74
CA ASN A 200 3.49 -6.24 14.59
C ASN A 200 4.54 -6.32 13.46
N GLN A 201 5.46 -7.30 13.47
CA GLN A 201 6.50 -7.51 12.45
C GLN A 201 7.46 -6.32 12.29
N VAL A 202 7.69 -5.57 13.37
CA VAL A 202 8.71 -4.50 13.44
C VAL A 202 9.95 -5.02 14.15
N LEU A 203 11.12 -4.80 13.55
CA LEU A 203 12.43 -5.15 14.09
C LEU A 203 13.01 -3.97 14.87
N TYR A 204 13.21 -4.14 16.17
CA TYR A 204 13.79 -3.13 17.06
C TYR A 204 15.28 -3.39 17.22
N PHE A 205 16.10 -2.34 17.17
CA PHE A 205 17.50 -2.36 17.59
C PHE A 205 17.74 -1.45 18.80
N GLY A 206 18.64 -1.89 19.69
CA GLY A 206 19.02 -1.20 20.91
C GLY A 206 20.39 -1.67 21.40
N SER A 207 20.91 -1.07 22.45
CA SER A 207 21.88 -1.76 23.32
C SER A 207 21.27 -3.06 23.84
N SER A 208 22.11 -3.93 24.41
CA SER A 208 21.57 -5.09 25.15
C SER A 208 20.62 -4.63 26.27
N ASP A 209 20.86 -3.47 26.88
CA ASP A 209 20.04 -2.93 27.98
C ASP A 209 18.70 -2.34 27.51
N ASP A 210 18.63 -1.72 26.33
CA ASP A 210 17.36 -1.18 25.79
C ASP A 210 16.48 -2.29 25.20
N ILE A 211 17.08 -3.26 24.50
CA ILE A 211 16.35 -4.48 24.12
C ILE A 211 15.94 -5.21 25.39
N MET A 212 16.78 -5.29 26.43
CA MET A 212 16.41 -5.91 27.70
C MET A 212 15.33 -5.12 28.45
N LYS A 213 15.33 -3.79 28.45
CA LYS A 213 14.32 -3.01 29.17
C LYS A 213 12.92 -3.13 28.55
N ASN A 214 12.85 -3.23 27.21
CA ASN A 214 11.58 -3.15 26.48
C ASN A 214 11.10 -4.51 25.92
N PHE A 215 12.01 -5.47 25.74
CA PHE A 215 11.72 -6.85 25.31
C PHE A 215 12.30 -7.92 26.25
N GLY A 216 13.16 -7.56 27.22
CA GLY A 216 13.92 -8.51 28.05
C GLY A 216 13.73 -8.37 29.56
N THR A 217 12.55 -7.90 29.98
CA THR A 217 11.84 -8.47 31.14
C THR A 217 11.77 -10.01 31.09
N PHE A 218 12.15 -10.60 29.95
CA PHE A 218 12.21 -12.02 29.64
C PHE A 218 13.63 -12.58 29.33
N TRP A 219 14.75 -11.81 29.35
CA TRP A 219 16.02 -12.23 28.67
C TRP A 219 17.42 -11.95 29.30
N GLN A 220 17.60 -11.56 30.57
CA GLN A 220 18.89 -11.78 31.27
C GLN A 220 18.76 -12.21 32.72
N ILE A 221 19.71 -13.04 33.16
CA ILE A 221 20.01 -13.31 34.56
C ILE A 221 21.21 -12.45 34.95
N TYR A 222 21.10 -11.69 36.04
CA TYR A 222 22.28 -11.18 36.74
C TYR A 222 22.78 -12.26 37.72
N ASP A 223 24.05 -12.66 37.59
CA ASP A 223 24.74 -13.68 38.39
C ASP A 223 24.02 -15.04 38.58
N GLY A 224 24.15 -15.93 37.60
CA GLY A 224 24.54 -17.35 37.80
C GLY A 224 23.72 -18.31 38.68
N GLN A 225 22.64 -17.88 39.34
CA GLN A 225 21.96 -18.65 40.40
C GLN A 225 20.71 -19.43 39.95
N VAL A 226 20.23 -19.25 38.72
CA VAL A 226 18.98 -19.90 38.26
C VAL A 226 19.19 -21.38 37.96
N ASP A 227 18.56 -22.24 38.74
CA ASP A 227 18.48 -23.67 38.43
C ASP A 227 17.50 -23.90 37.28
N VAL A 228 18.05 -24.17 36.10
CA VAL A 228 17.27 -24.38 34.86
C VAL A 228 16.47 -25.67 34.88
N GLU A 229 16.88 -26.70 35.63
CA GLU A 229 16.08 -27.93 35.73
C GLU A 229 14.89 -27.73 36.68
N LYS A 230 15.05 -26.93 37.75
CA LYS A 230 13.88 -26.44 38.55
C LYS A 230 12.97 -25.54 37.72
N LEU A 231 13.51 -24.59 36.97
CA LEU A 231 12.71 -23.67 36.16
C LEU A 231 11.87 -24.43 35.12
N LYS A 232 12.44 -25.45 34.47
CA LYS A 232 11.71 -26.35 33.56
C LYS A 232 10.55 -27.11 34.21
N ALA A 233 10.59 -27.38 35.51
CA ALA A 233 9.51 -28.10 36.20
C ALA A 233 8.22 -27.26 36.29
N VAL A 234 8.33 -25.94 36.43
CA VAL A 234 7.18 -25.02 36.50
C VAL A 234 6.72 -24.52 35.12
N LEU A 235 7.57 -24.67 34.09
CA LEU A 235 7.22 -24.31 32.72
C LEU A 235 6.40 -25.44 32.06
N GLY A 236 5.21 -25.10 31.57
CA GLY A 236 4.38 -26.05 30.82
C GLY A 236 5.08 -26.55 29.55
N SER A 237 4.67 -27.74 29.07
CA SER A 237 5.32 -28.49 27.98
C SER A 237 5.40 -27.82 26.60
N GLY A 238 4.92 -26.58 26.46
CA GLY A 238 5.11 -25.72 25.30
C GLY A 238 6.28 -24.74 25.42
N ALA A 239 7.01 -24.72 26.53
CA ALA A 239 8.13 -23.82 26.78
C ALA A 239 9.48 -24.55 26.95
N TYR A 240 10.56 -23.83 26.65
CA TYR A 240 11.94 -24.30 26.73
C TYR A 240 12.79 -23.25 27.40
N ALA A 241 13.53 -23.62 28.45
CA ALA A 241 14.59 -22.80 29.06
C ALA A 241 15.94 -23.53 28.96
N ALA A 242 16.99 -22.83 28.51
CA ALA A 242 18.35 -23.36 28.49
C ALA A 242 19.42 -22.26 28.54
N TYR A 243 20.56 -22.56 29.16
CA TYR A 243 21.71 -21.66 29.18
C TYR A 243 22.38 -21.51 27.80
N SER A 244 22.94 -20.34 27.56
CA SER A 244 23.96 -20.12 26.53
C SER A 244 25.21 -20.96 26.79
N LYS A 245 26.05 -21.13 25.76
CA LYS A 245 27.25 -22.00 25.82
C LYS A 245 28.30 -21.58 26.86
N ASP A 246 28.26 -20.31 27.26
CA ASP A 246 29.08 -19.65 28.28
C ASP A 246 28.31 -19.40 29.61
N LYS A 247 27.05 -19.82 29.70
CA LYS A 247 26.09 -19.57 30.80
C LYS A 247 25.77 -18.10 31.11
N SER A 248 26.21 -17.13 30.30
CA SER A 248 25.95 -15.70 30.52
C SER A 248 24.51 -15.27 30.23
N LYS A 249 23.74 -16.09 29.49
CA LYS A 249 22.35 -15.81 29.09
C LYS A 249 21.48 -17.04 29.28
N LEU A 250 20.21 -16.82 29.58
CA LEU A 250 19.19 -17.85 29.53
C LEU A 250 18.35 -17.63 28.27
N PHE A 251 18.31 -18.60 27.38
CA PHE A 251 17.39 -18.62 26.25
C PHE A 251 16.07 -19.23 26.69
N VAL A 252 14.96 -18.51 26.55
CA VAL A 252 13.65 -19.05 26.92
C VAL A 252 12.56 -18.73 25.89
N TYR A 253 11.93 -19.77 25.35
CA TYR A 253 10.83 -19.63 24.39
C TYR A 253 9.54 -20.22 24.97
N GLY A 254 8.40 -19.54 24.75
CA GLY A 254 7.08 -19.94 25.23
C GLY A 254 5.96 -19.04 24.69
N GLY A 255 4.77 -19.08 25.31
CA GLY A 255 3.67 -18.15 25.07
C GLY A 255 3.73 -16.92 25.99
N VAL A 256 2.81 -15.96 25.81
CA VAL A 256 2.74 -14.72 26.64
C VAL A 256 2.60 -15.02 28.14
N LYS A 257 1.90 -16.10 28.50
CA LYS A 257 1.81 -16.59 29.88
C LYS A 257 3.16 -17.08 30.39
N GLU A 258 3.83 -17.94 29.62
CA GLU A 258 5.12 -18.52 30.00
C GLU A 258 6.18 -17.41 30.09
N TYR A 259 6.18 -16.43 29.18
CA TYR A 259 7.00 -15.23 29.30
C TYR A 259 6.71 -14.43 30.60
N ARG A 260 5.45 -14.30 31.04
CA ARG A 260 5.14 -13.66 32.34
C ARG A 260 5.64 -14.47 33.54
N LEU A 261 5.45 -15.80 33.53
CA LEU A 261 6.02 -16.69 34.55
C LEU A 261 7.54 -16.54 34.65
N LEU A 262 8.20 -16.43 33.50
CA LEU A 262 9.64 -16.21 33.40
C LEU A 262 10.06 -14.83 33.89
N ALA A 263 9.29 -13.78 33.58
CA ALA A 263 9.55 -12.45 34.12
C ALA A 263 9.55 -12.50 35.66
N GLU A 264 8.46 -12.96 36.29
CA GLU A 264 8.35 -13.02 37.76
C GLU A 264 9.43 -13.92 38.40
N ALA A 265 9.75 -15.05 37.75
CA ALA A 265 10.80 -15.97 38.18
C ALA A 265 12.21 -15.38 38.10
N LEU A 266 12.47 -14.50 37.12
CA LEU A 266 13.82 -14.02 36.77
C LEU A 266 14.06 -12.54 37.09
N VAL A 267 13.08 -11.78 37.60
CA VAL A 267 13.31 -10.37 38.00
C VAL A 267 14.48 -10.32 38.98
N PRO A 268 15.60 -9.64 38.67
CA PRO A 268 16.67 -9.48 39.63
C PRO A 268 16.17 -8.73 40.87
N ASN A 269 16.84 -8.90 42.01
CA ASN A 269 16.57 -8.06 43.17
C ASN A 269 16.66 -6.58 42.76
N PRO A 270 15.83 -5.69 43.34
CA PRO A 270 15.84 -4.27 42.99
C PRO A 270 17.25 -3.69 43.13
N LYS A 271 17.53 -2.58 42.45
CA LYS A 271 18.80 -1.85 42.64
C LYS A 271 18.83 -1.24 44.04
N GLU A 272 19.22 -2.07 45.00
CA GLU A 272 19.41 -1.71 46.39
C GLU A 272 20.46 -0.60 46.47
N THR A 273 20.06 0.51 47.09
CA THR A 273 20.92 1.64 47.38
C THR A 273 21.26 1.62 48.87
N TRP A 274 22.50 1.95 49.21
CA TRP A 274 22.94 2.09 50.60
C TRP A 274 22.00 3.02 51.39
N TYR A 275 21.30 2.45 52.38
CA TYR A 275 20.35 3.14 53.23
C TYR A 275 21.02 3.51 54.57
N TYR A 276 20.91 4.76 55.00
CA TYR A 276 21.78 5.31 56.06
C TYR A 276 21.03 5.51 57.39
N VAL A 277 21.02 4.48 58.23
CA VAL A 277 20.33 4.46 59.53
C VAL A 277 21.19 5.13 60.62
N PRO A 278 20.68 6.10 61.39
CA PRO A 278 21.40 6.69 62.52
C PRO A 278 21.44 5.74 63.74
N TYR A 279 22.53 5.77 64.51
CA TYR A 279 22.67 4.98 65.75
C TYR A 279 23.17 5.84 66.93
N THR A 280 22.82 5.43 68.14
CA THR A 280 23.15 6.10 69.41
C THR A 280 24.24 5.40 70.24
N ALA A 281 24.62 4.18 69.85
CA ALA A 281 25.64 3.38 70.53
C ALA A 281 27.08 3.90 70.31
N SER A 282 28.04 3.35 71.07
CA SER A 282 29.46 3.48 70.71
C SER A 282 29.77 2.67 69.45
N ASP A 283 30.83 3.05 68.75
CA ASP A 283 31.12 2.50 67.42
C ASP A 283 31.50 1.00 67.46
N SER A 284 32.02 0.52 68.59
CA SER A 284 32.30 -0.92 68.81
C SER A 284 31.05 -1.73 69.19
N GLU A 285 30.04 -1.12 69.81
CA GLU A 285 28.78 -1.78 70.16
C GLU A 285 27.89 -1.98 68.94
N ILE A 286 27.82 -0.98 68.05
CA ILE A 286 27.07 -1.12 66.80
C ILE A 286 27.77 -2.06 65.81
N GLU A 287 29.10 -2.17 65.82
CA GLU A 287 29.83 -3.14 65.00
C GLU A 287 29.51 -4.58 65.40
N ASP A 288 29.54 -4.91 66.71
CA ASP A 288 29.09 -6.22 67.23
C ASP A 288 27.61 -6.50 66.89
N TYR A 289 26.73 -5.52 67.11
CA TYR A 289 25.30 -5.69 66.85
C TYR A 289 24.97 -5.84 65.36
N MET A 290 25.66 -5.12 64.47
CA MET A 290 25.53 -5.32 63.02
C MET A 290 26.08 -6.67 62.56
N GLY A 291 27.20 -7.12 63.14
CA GLY A 291 27.75 -8.46 62.91
C GLY A 291 26.86 -9.60 63.42
N LYS A 292 26.00 -9.35 64.42
CA LYS A 292 24.93 -10.26 64.85
C LYS A 292 23.71 -10.18 63.92
N LEU A 293 23.29 -8.98 63.50
CA LEU A 293 22.18 -8.79 62.54
C LEU A 293 22.47 -9.45 61.18
N SER A 294 23.71 -9.43 60.68
CA SER A 294 24.10 -10.12 59.44
C SER A 294 24.16 -11.65 59.55
N GLN A 295 23.89 -12.23 60.73
CA GLN A 295 23.66 -13.68 60.90
C GLN A 295 22.17 -14.05 60.83
N ILE A 296 21.30 -13.05 60.86
CA ILE A 296 19.83 -13.19 60.89
C ILE A 296 19.22 -12.77 59.55
N TYR A 297 19.73 -11.68 58.96
CA TYR A 297 19.31 -11.11 57.68
C TYR A 297 20.46 -11.12 56.67
N ASP A 298 20.17 -11.33 55.38
CA ASP A 298 21.16 -11.17 54.31
C ASP A 298 21.40 -9.67 54.05
N ILE A 299 22.31 -9.10 54.83
CA ILE A 299 22.68 -7.68 54.76
C ILE A 299 24.19 -7.48 54.69
N LYS A 300 24.58 -6.46 53.92
CA LYS A 300 25.92 -5.86 53.92
C LYS A 300 25.81 -4.52 54.63
N TYR A 301 26.80 -4.19 55.45
CA TYR A 301 26.82 -2.92 56.18
C TYR A 301 28.19 -2.25 56.13
N VAL A 302 28.20 -0.92 56.26
CA VAL A 302 29.40 -0.09 56.44
C VAL A 302 29.10 0.95 57.50
N ILE A 303 29.82 0.91 58.62
CA ILE A 303 29.67 1.92 59.67
C ILE A 303 30.40 3.20 59.27
N VAL A 304 29.77 4.36 59.51
CA VAL A 304 30.33 5.69 59.23
C VAL A 304 30.40 6.49 60.54
N PRO A 305 31.45 6.27 61.38
CA PRO A 305 31.52 6.83 62.74
C PRO A 305 31.39 8.36 62.77
N ASN A 306 32.04 9.03 61.82
CA ASN A 306 32.03 10.50 61.68
C ASN A 306 30.63 11.09 61.46
N LEU A 307 29.64 10.29 61.05
CA LEU A 307 28.25 10.70 60.83
C LEU A 307 27.25 10.03 61.80
N LYS A 308 27.71 9.16 62.70
CA LYS A 308 26.89 8.27 63.56
C LYS A 308 25.76 7.58 62.79
N LYS A 309 26.12 7.02 61.62
CA LYS A 309 25.21 6.28 60.74
C LYS A 309 25.84 4.97 60.28
N VAL A 310 25.03 3.92 60.20
CA VAL A 310 25.38 2.69 59.46
C VAL A 310 24.73 2.78 58.08
N ALA A 311 25.50 2.60 57.03
CA ALA A 311 24.98 2.32 55.71
C ALA A 311 24.66 0.83 55.64
N ILE A 312 23.40 0.47 55.34
CA ILE A 312 22.94 -0.92 55.17
C ILE A 312 22.45 -1.16 53.74
N TYR A 313 22.58 -2.40 53.27
CA TYR A 313 22.27 -2.90 51.93
C TYR A 313 21.75 -4.34 52.09
N GLY A 314 20.70 -4.74 51.36
CA GLY A 314 19.98 -6.00 51.53
C GLY A 314 18.45 -5.82 51.44
N THR A 315 17.68 -6.88 51.70
CA THR A 315 16.23 -6.95 51.43
C THR A 315 15.33 -6.37 52.52
N ASP A 316 15.67 -6.58 53.79
CA ASP A 316 14.76 -6.34 54.94
C ASP A 316 15.13 -5.06 55.72
N LEU A 317 15.45 -4.00 54.98
CA LEU A 317 16.04 -2.76 55.50
C LEU A 317 15.19 -2.06 56.57
N LYS A 318 13.85 -2.16 56.52
CA LYS A 318 12.95 -1.53 57.52
C LYS A 318 12.99 -2.26 58.86
N GLN A 319 13.08 -3.59 58.81
CA GLN A 319 13.17 -4.48 59.97
C GLN A 319 14.53 -4.28 60.65
N VAL A 320 15.60 -4.27 59.84
CA VAL A 320 16.96 -3.98 60.30
C VAL A 320 17.07 -2.54 60.86
N GLU A 321 16.49 -1.53 60.20
CA GLU A 321 16.39 -0.18 60.75
C GLU A 321 15.67 -0.16 62.11
N ALA A 322 14.49 -0.79 62.22
CA ALA A 322 13.73 -0.84 63.47
C ALA A 322 14.53 -1.53 64.59
N LEU A 323 15.32 -2.56 64.26
CA LEU A 323 16.20 -3.24 65.20
C LEU A 323 17.39 -2.38 65.63
N ILE A 324 18.03 -1.64 64.72
CA ILE A 324 19.08 -0.64 65.04
C ILE A 324 18.51 0.48 65.93
N GLN A 325 17.35 1.05 65.57
CA GLN A 325 16.64 2.07 66.36
C GLN A 325 16.04 1.53 67.69
N SER A 326 16.11 0.22 67.92
CA SER A 326 15.73 -0.43 69.19
C SER A 326 16.91 -0.98 69.99
N TYR A 327 18.15 -0.81 69.49
CA TYR A 327 19.35 -1.31 70.15
C TYR A 327 19.45 -0.83 71.60
N LYS A 328 19.86 -1.75 72.49
CA LYS A 328 20.11 -1.48 73.89
C LYS A 328 21.37 -2.23 74.35
N PRO A 329 22.36 -1.56 74.96
CA PRO A 329 23.58 -2.22 75.42
C PRO A 329 23.34 -3.08 76.67
N VAL A 330 24.11 -4.16 76.79
CA VAL A 330 24.01 -5.13 77.89
C VAL A 330 24.66 -4.57 79.16
N VAL A 331 23.82 -4.06 80.08
CA VAL A 331 24.24 -3.64 81.42
C VAL A 331 24.39 -4.87 82.32
N LYS A 332 25.54 -5.00 82.98
CA LYS A 332 25.80 -6.08 83.96
C LYS A 332 25.18 -5.77 85.32
N GLU A 333 23.89 -6.08 85.46
CA GLU A 333 23.17 -6.03 86.73
C GLU A 333 23.32 -7.35 87.52
N GLU A 334 23.48 -7.28 88.84
CA GLU A 334 23.62 -8.48 89.69
C GLU A 334 22.35 -9.36 89.75
N LYS A 335 21.19 -8.82 89.36
CA LYS A 335 19.90 -9.53 89.26
C LYS A 335 19.07 -9.02 88.09
N VAL A 336 19.10 -9.75 86.99
CA VAL A 336 18.24 -9.50 85.82
C VAL A 336 16.78 -9.82 86.15
N THR A 337 15.89 -8.83 86.03
CA THR A 337 14.44 -9.00 86.18
C THR A 337 13.81 -9.35 84.83
N TYR A 338 13.03 -10.43 84.77
CA TYR A 338 12.36 -10.89 83.55
C TYR A 338 10.88 -10.48 83.50
N VAL A 339 10.43 -10.08 82.32
CA VAL A 339 9.06 -9.70 81.96
C VAL A 339 8.59 -10.52 80.76
N PHE A 340 7.28 -10.66 80.55
CA PHE A 340 6.75 -11.45 79.44
C PHE A 340 6.27 -10.59 78.27
N VAL A 341 6.52 -11.06 77.04
CA VAL A 341 5.97 -10.51 75.80
C VAL A 341 5.16 -11.61 75.10
N LYS A 342 3.92 -11.30 74.74
CA LYS A 342 3.05 -12.24 74.01
C LYS A 342 3.33 -12.14 72.50
N VAL A 343 3.55 -13.28 71.87
CA VAL A 343 3.94 -13.40 70.45
C VAL A 343 3.26 -14.62 69.80
N ASN A 344 3.20 -14.66 68.47
CA ASN A 344 2.53 -15.75 67.74
C ASN A 344 3.41 -17.00 67.55
N TYR A 345 4.72 -16.80 67.29
CA TYR A 345 5.69 -17.88 67.03
C TYR A 345 6.86 -17.79 68.02
N PRO A 346 6.66 -18.18 69.29
CA PRO A 346 7.56 -17.84 70.38
C PRO A 346 8.95 -18.46 70.29
N GLU A 347 9.07 -19.70 69.80
CA GLU A 347 10.39 -20.35 69.62
C GLU A 347 11.25 -19.61 68.59
N ARG A 348 10.71 -19.33 67.38
CA ARG A 348 11.43 -18.57 66.32
C ARG A 348 11.90 -17.19 66.81
N VAL A 349 11.05 -16.48 67.54
CA VAL A 349 11.36 -15.16 68.08
C VAL A 349 12.37 -15.24 69.24
N MET A 350 12.32 -16.29 70.06
CA MET A 350 13.31 -16.54 71.12
C MET A 350 14.69 -16.86 70.53
N ASP A 351 14.76 -17.72 69.53
CA ASP A 351 16.03 -18.14 68.92
C ASP A 351 16.77 -16.94 68.31
N VAL A 352 16.07 -16.08 67.56
CA VAL A 352 16.66 -14.84 67.02
C VAL A 352 17.07 -13.87 68.12
N PHE A 353 16.28 -13.74 69.20
CA PHE A 353 16.65 -12.92 70.34
C PHE A 353 17.94 -13.44 71.03
N LYS A 354 18.13 -14.76 71.13
CA LYS A 354 19.35 -15.39 71.67
C LYS A 354 20.59 -15.17 70.79
N VAL A 355 20.43 -14.91 69.48
CA VAL A 355 21.55 -14.51 68.59
C VAL A 355 21.95 -13.04 68.82
N LEU A 356 20.98 -12.14 69.00
CA LEU A 356 21.26 -10.73 69.29
C LEU A 356 21.84 -10.51 70.70
N TYR A 357 21.33 -11.25 71.69
CA TYR A 357 21.67 -11.12 73.10
C TYR A 357 21.98 -12.49 73.76
N PRO A 358 23.11 -13.13 73.41
CA PRO A 358 23.53 -14.42 73.95
C PRO A 358 23.88 -14.38 75.45
N GLU A 359 23.95 -13.19 76.05
CA GLU A 359 24.18 -12.97 77.49
C GLU A 359 22.94 -13.28 78.35
N PHE A 360 21.77 -13.52 77.73
CA PHE A 360 20.51 -13.79 78.41
C PHE A 360 19.96 -15.20 78.10
N ASP A 361 19.22 -15.79 79.04
CA ASP A 361 18.47 -17.04 78.84
C ASP A 361 16.96 -16.78 78.88
N PRO A 362 16.38 -16.20 77.82
CA PRO A 362 14.92 -16.09 77.67
C PRO A 362 14.25 -17.45 77.58
N LYS A 363 12.98 -17.51 77.98
CA LYS A 363 12.19 -18.76 78.10
C LYS A 363 10.81 -18.60 77.51
N VAL A 364 10.36 -19.61 76.76
CA VAL A 364 8.99 -19.70 76.26
C VAL A 364 8.10 -20.40 77.28
N ILE A 365 6.90 -19.85 77.53
CA ILE A 365 5.80 -20.52 78.22
C ILE A 365 4.50 -20.21 77.48
N GLY A 366 3.98 -21.16 76.71
CA GLY A 366 2.83 -20.93 75.83
C GLY A 366 3.15 -19.86 74.78
N SER A 367 2.24 -18.91 74.56
CA SER A 367 2.44 -17.79 73.61
C SER A 367 3.37 -16.67 74.13
N ASN A 368 4.08 -16.87 75.23
CA ASN A 368 4.82 -15.81 75.92
C ASN A 368 6.31 -16.11 75.98
N ILE A 369 7.14 -15.14 75.57
CA ILE A 369 8.59 -15.16 75.82
C ILE A 369 8.88 -14.30 77.04
N TYR A 370 9.63 -14.84 77.99
CA TYR A 370 10.15 -14.12 79.14
C TYR A 370 11.54 -13.58 78.80
N VAL A 371 11.72 -12.26 78.80
CA VAL A 371 12.97 -11.55 78.48
C VAL A 371 13.33 -10.53 79.56
N PRO A 372 14.57 -10.05 79.65
CA PRO A 372 14.95 -8.99 80.58
C PRO A 372 14.14 -7.69 80.40
N SER A 373 13.91 -7.00 81.52
CA SER A 373 13.18 -5.73 81.56
C SER A 373 13.81 -4.65 80.65
N GLY A 374 12.96 -3.94 79.91
CA GLY A 374 13.36 -2.94 78.93
C GLY A 374 13.96 -3.52 77.64
N TYR A 375 13.76 -4.80 77.32
CA TYR A 375 14.07 -5.43 76.01
C TYR A 375 12.80 -5.86 75.24
N GLU A 376 11.62 -5.54 75.78
CA GLU A 376 10.30 -5.93 75.24
C GLU A 376 10.08 -5.36 73.84
N LYS A 377 10.59 -4.15 73.57
CA LYS A 377 10.53 -3.51 72.25
C LYS A 377 11.20 -4.38 71.19
N ILE A 378 12.35 -4.99 71.49
CA ILE A 378 13.09 -5.82 70.52
C ILE A 378 12.30 -7.09 70.21
N VAL A 379 11.77 -7.77 71.24
CA VAL A 379 10.90 -8.95 71.06
C VAL A 379 9.62 -8.59 70.28
N SER A 380 9.05 -7.42 70.52
CA SER A 380 7.88 -6.92 69.78
C SER A 380 8.20 -6.68 68.29
N THR A 381 9.36 -6.08 67.97
CA THR A 381 9.85 -5.93 66.59
C THR A 381 10.03 -7.30 65.92
N LEU A 382 10.74 -8.23 66.56
CA LEU A 382 10.96 -9.58 66.04
C LEU A 382 9.65 -10.38 65.89
N SER A 383 8.64 -10.13 66.74
CA SER A 383 7.31 -10.74 66.62
C SER A 383 6.45 -10.13 65.52
N GLN A 384 6.78 -8.95 65.01
CA GLN A 384 6.09 -8.30 63.89
C GLN A 384 6.81 -8.55 62.56
N ASP A 385 8.04 -9.07 62.59
CA ASP A 385 8.82 -9.42 61.42
C ASP A 385 8.20 -10.63 60.67
N PRO A 386 7.87 -10.51 59.37
CA PRO A 386 7.24 -11.60 58.62
C PRO A 386 8.20 -12.76 58.29
N THR A 387 9.51 -12.58 58.44
CA THR A 387 10.50 -13.66 58.33
C THR A 387 10.66 -14.45 59.65
N ILE A 388 10.20 -13.92 60.80
CA ILE A 388 10.44 -14.52 62.12
C ILE A 388 9.13 -14.87 62.84
N GLY A 389 8.28 -13.86 63.09
CA GLY A 389 7.18 -13.92 64.06
C GLY A 389 5.78 -13.61 63.52
N SER A 390 5.66 -13.12 62.28
CA SER A 390 4.38 -12.75 61.66
C SER A 390 4.25 -13.24 60.20
N PRO A 391 4.36 -14.56 59.94
CA PRO A 391 4.34 -15.13 58.60
C PRO A 391 3.05 -14.87 57.83
N TRP A 392 3.16 -14.83 56.51
CA TRP A 392 2.06 -14.76 55.59
C TRP A 392 1.23 -16.04 55.63
N SER A 393 -0.10 -15.91 55.51
CA SER A 393 -1.02 -17.05 55.47
C SER A 393 -1.84 -16.99 54.19
N LEU A 394 -1.81 -18.07 53.42
CA LEU A 394 -2.29 -18.16 52.05
C LEU A 394 -3.22 -19.36 51.86
N VAL A 395 -4.18 -19.21 50.96
CA VAL A 395 -5.09 -20.28 50.51
C VAL A 395 -5.22 -20.16 49.00
N PHE A 396 -4.89 -21.24 48.28
CA PHE A 396 -5.13 -21.37 46.85
C PHE A 396 -6.28 -22.35 46.64
N GLU A 397 -7.33 -21.93 45.92
CA GLU A 397 -8.53 -22.76 45.73
C GLU A 397 -8.53 -23.54 44.40
N ASP A 398 -7.90 -23.02 43.35
CA ASP A 398 -7.85 -23.63 42.01
C ASP A 398 -6.44 -24.12 41.58
N VAL A 399 -5.43 -24.04 42.46
CA VAL A 399 -4.02 -24.34 42.11
C VAL A 399 -3.57 -25.65 42.78
N PRO A 400 -3.08 -26.66 42.01
CA PRO A 400 -2.63 -27.93 42.56
C PRO A 400 -1.44 -27.84 43.53
N GLU A 401 -1.38 -28.75 44.51
CA GLU A 401 -0.31 -28.82 45.52
C GLU A 401 1.10 -28.89 44.93
N ASN A 402 1.30 -29.61 43.81
CA ASN A 402 2.60 -29.68 43.18
C ASN A 402 3.04 -28.30 42.65
N VAL A 403 2.18 -27.56 41.95
CA VAL A 403 2.51 -26.22 41.43
C VAL A 403 2.94 -25.26 42.56
N VAL A 404 2.30 -25.37 43.73
CA VAL A 404 2.67 -24.59 44.92
C VAL A 404 4.03 -25.06 45.51
N LYS A 405 4.32 -26.35 45.50
CA LYS A 405 5.63 -26.91 45.90
C LYS A 405 6.76 -26.55 44.92
N ASP A 406 6.50 -26.68 43.63
CA ASP A 406 7.45 -26.37 42.56
C ASP A 406 7.85 -24.88 42.63
N ALA A 407 6.92 -23.99 43.00
CA ALA A 407 7.19 -22.59 43.33
C ALA A 407 8.02 -22.41 44.62
N ILE A 408 7.70 -23.12 45.70
CA ILE A 408 8.48 -23.08 46.96
C ILE A 408 9.94 -23.51 46.72
N ASP A 409 10.14 -24.61 45.99
CA ASP A 409 11.45 -25.15 45.66
C ASP A 409 12.20 -24.27 44.64
N TYR A 410 11.50 -23.57 43.75
CA TYR A 410 12.09 -22.57 42.85
C TYR A 410 12.63 -21.35 43.62
N PHE A 411 11.82 -20.76 44.50
CA PHE A 411 12.21 -19.60 45.31
C PHE A 411 13.19 -19.93 46.45
N GLY A 412 13.58 -21.20 46.62
CA GLY A 412 14.60 -21.63 47.58
C GLY A 412 14.18 -21.54 49.05
N ILE A 413 12.88 -21.44 49.32
CA ILE A 413 12.32 -21.26 50.66
C ILE A 413 12.57 -22.54 51.47
N GLN A 414 13.27 -22.43 52.61
CA GLN A 414 13.67 -23.61 53.38
C GLN A 414 12.49 -24.27 54.10
N THR A 415 12.60 -25.57 54.36
CA THR A 415 11.55 -26.38 55.04
C THR A 415 11.24 -25.96 56.47
N LYS A 416 12.08 -25.11 57.09
CA LYS A 416 11.80 -24.45 58.38
C LYS A 416 10.94 -23.19 58.24
N ASP A 417 10.87 -22.61 57.03
CA ASP A 417 10.31 -21.28 56.73
C ASP A 417 9.00 -21.35 55.92
N TYR A 418 8.47 -22.55 55.70
CA TYR A 418 7.09 -22.72 55.25
C TYR A 418 6.40 -23.89 55.97
N ALA A 419 5.08 -23.87 55.97
CA ALA A 419 4.24 -25.03 56.24
C ALA A 419 3.15 -25.11 55.17
N LEU A 420 3.04 -26.25 54.47
CA LEU A 420 2.04 -26.49 53.43
C LEU A 420 1.10 -27.61 53.86
N LYS A 421 -0.20 -27.45 53.60
CA LYS A 421 -1.22 -28.47 53.87
C LYS A 421 -2.38 -28.35 52.87
N SER A 422 -2.73 -29.45 52.21
CA SER A 422 -3.90 -29.50 51.32
C SER A 422 -5.11 -30.12 52.01
N ALA A 423 -6.29 -29.56 51.77
CA ALA A 423 -7.59 -30.06 52.26
C ALA A 423 -8.73 -29.56 51.38
N ASP A 424 -9.72 -30.41 51.10
CA ASP A 424 -10.94 -30.07 50.35
C ASP A 424 -10.69 -29.40 48.99
N GLY A 425 -9.65 -29.86 48.27
CA GLY A 425 -9.22 -29.30 46.98
C GLY A 425 -8.30 -28.06 47.09
N ARG A 426 -8.16 -27.48 48.28
CA ARG A 426 -7.46 -26.21 48.51
C ARG A 426 -6.10 -26.41 49.15
N VAL A 427 -5.13 -25.58 48.78
CA VAL A 427 -3.75 -25.62 49.31
C VAL A 427 -3.55 -24.45 50.27
N PHE A 428 -3.33 -24.77 51.55
CA PHE A 428 -3.02 -23.79 52.60
C PHE A 428 -1.50 -23.69 52.77
N VAL A 429 -0.96 -22.46 52.78
CA VAL A 429 0.47 -22.20 53.00
C VAL A 429 0.66 -21.15 54.08
N THR A 430 1.50 -21.45 55.06
CA THR A 430 2.11 -20.45 55.95
C THR A 430 3.54 -20.22 55.48
N LEU A 431 3.94 -18.97 55.27
CA LEU A 431 5.20 -18.59 54.65
C LEU A 431 5.93 -17.52 55.47
N PHE A 432 7.11 -17.85 55.98
CA PHE A 432 8.01 -16.92 56.67
C PHE A 432 8.95 -16.29 55.63
N ALA A 433 8.58 -15.10 55.13
CA ALA A 433 9.28 -14.45 54.03
C ALA A 433 9.16 -12.92 54.10
N SER A 434 10.10 -12.22 53.47
CA SER A 434 10.01 -10.77 53.28
C SER A 434 8.78 -10.40 52.44
N GLU A 435 8.26 -9.18 52.60
CA GLU A 435 7.10 -8.69 51.83
C GLU A 435 7.34 -8.76 50.31
N TYR A 436 8.59 -8.59 49.87
CA TYR A 436 9.04 -8.71 48.49
C TYR A 436 8.93 -10.16 47.96
N LEU A 437 9.50 -11.12 48.69
CA LEU A 437 9.47 -12.54 48.31
C LEU A 437 8.04 -13.09 48.34
N TYR A 438 7.23 -12.68 49.32
CA TYR A 438 5.81 -13.00 49.40
C TYR A 438 5.01 -12.56 48.17
N LYS A 439 5.19 -11.31 47.71
CA LYS A 439 4.48 -10.79 46.53
C LYS A 439 4.86 -11.54 45.25
N LYS A 440 6.16 -11.76 45.03
CA LYS A 440 6.68 -12.60 43.94
C LYS A 440 6.09 -14.01 43.97
N PHE A 441 6.10 -14.66 45.13
CA PHE A 441 5.53 -16.00 45.31
C PHE A 441 4.05 -16.05 44.91
N MET A 442 3.24 -15.08 45.37
CA MET A 442 1.83 -15.01 45.03
C MET A 442 1.57 -14.79 43.53
N GLN A 443 2.26 -13.83 42.90
CA GLN A 443 2.11 -13.54 41.47
C GLN A 443 2.53 -14.74 40.60
N PHE A 444 3.61 -15.42 40.99
CA PHE A 444 4.11 -16.59 40.29
C PHE A 444 3.15 -17.80 40.39
N VAL A 445 2.64 -18.11 41.59
CA VAL A 445 1.68 -19.22 41.79
C VAL A 445 0.35 -18.96 41.08
N ASP A 446 -0.16 -17.72 41.09
CA ASP A 446 -1.39 -17.34 40.38
C ASP A 446 -1.25 -17.50 38.85
N LEU A 447 -0.14 -17.04 38.28
CA LEU A 447 0.20 -17.25 36.87
C LEU A 447 0.42 -18.73 36.54
N ALA A 448 0.98 -19.53 37.47
CA ALA A 448 1.26 -20.95 37.25
C ALA A 448 -0.01 -21.81 37.29
N GLY A 449 -1.06 -21.34 37.97
CA GLY A 449 -2.35 -22.01 38.08
C GLY A 449 -3.16 -22.14 36.78
N ASP A 450 -2.77 -21.44 35.70
CA ASP A 450 -3.47 -21.45 34.41
C ASP A 450 -2.84 -22.40 33.37
N ARG A 451 -3.68 -22.96 32.49
CA ARG A 451 -3.28 -23.87 31.41
C ARG A 451 -4.12 -23.67 30.16
N THR A 452 -3.46 -23.73 29.01
CA THR A 452 -4.08 -23.89 27.70
C THR A 452 -4.11 -25.36 27.28
N GLU A 453 -5.15 -25.75 26.53
CA GLU A 453 -5.30 -27.11 26.01
C GLU A 453 -6.12 -27.09 24.70
N ILE A 454 -5.90 -28.07 23.82
CA ILE A 454 -6.69 -28.23 22.59
C ILE A 454 -7.74 -29.32 22.81
N VAL A 455 -9.02 -28.97 22.65
CA VAL A 455 -10.16 -29.86 22.90
C VAL A 455 -11.12 -29.89 21.72
N LYS A 456 -11.77 -31.03 21.48
CA LYS A 456 -12.72 -31.25 20.38
C LYS A 456 -14.08 -31.69 20.92
N VAL A 457 -14.80 -30.71 21.45
CA VAL A 457 -16.12 -30.81 22.08
C VAL A 457 -17.00 -29.64 21.65
N ASP A 458 -18.33 -29.79 21.75
CA ASP A 458 -19.28 -28.74 21.39
C ASP A 458 -19.27 -27.54 22.37
N ASP A 459 -19.96 -26.45 22.01
CA ASP A 459 -19.99 -25.21 22.82
C ASP A 459 -20.94 -25.30 24.03
N GLU A 460 -21.76 -26.33 24.17
CA GLU A 460 -22.68 -26.53 25.29
C GLU A 460 -22.05 -27.44 26.38
N PHE A 461 -21.23 -28.40 25.97
CA PHE A 461 -20.34 -29.15 26.86
C PHE A 461 -19.35 -28.21 27.56
N LEU A 462 -18.72 -27.28 26.84
CA LEU A 462 -17.74 -26.35 27.42
C LEU A 462 -18.32 -25.39 28.48
N LYS A 463 -19.61 -25.04 28.43
CA LYS A 463 -20.28 -24.17 29.43
C LYS A 463 -20.34 -24.77 30.84
N LYS A 464 -19.93 -26.04 31.02
CA LYS A 464 -19.90 -26.74 32.32
C LYS A 464 -18.61 -26.51 33.10
N TYR A 465 -17.63 -25.84 32.49
CA TYR A 465 -16.28 -25.62 33.01
C TYR A 465 -15.92 -24.14 32.93
N SER A 466 -15.10 -23.65 33.86
CA SER A 466 -14.62 -22.26 33.90
C SER A 466 -13.46 -22.03 32.93
N VAL A 467 -13.71 -22.23 31.62
CA VAL A 467 -12.70 -22.14 30.54
C VAL A 467 -13.09 -21.13 29.46
N THR A 468 -12.11 -20.33 29.03
CA THR A 468 -12.23 -19.37 27.93
C THR A 468 -11.82 -20.02 26.62
N VAL A 469 -12.65 -19.94 25.58
CA VAL A 469 -12.27 -20.36 24.22
C VAL A 469 -11.43 -19.27 23.56
N LEU A 470 -10.15 -19.54 23.33
CA LEU A 470 -9.22 -18.61 22.66
C LEU A 470 -9.36 -18.64 21.14
N GLN A 471 -9.60 -19.83 20.57
CA GLN A 471 -9.71 -20.03 19.12
C GLN A 471 -10.61 -21.22 18.79
N LYS A 472 -11.30 -21.17 17.65
CA LYS A 472 -12.08 -22.28 17.07
C LYS A 472 -11.56 -22.61 15.68
N PHE A 473 -11.55 -23.89 15.32
CA PHE A 473 -11.05 -24.38 14.03
C PHE A 473 -12.15 -25.03 13.18
N SER A 474 -11.92 -25.08 11.86
CA SER A 474 -12.87 -25.61 10.87
C SER A 474 -13.12 -27.12 10.98
N ASP A 475 -12.27 -27.87 11.68
CA ASP A 475 -12.47 -29.30 11.96
C ASP A 475 -13.34 -29.56 13.20
N GLY A 476 -13.74 -28.50 13.91
CA GLY A 476 -14.51 -28.55 15.17
C GLY A 476 -13.66 -28.52 16.46
N SER A 477 -12.32 -28.57 16.37
CA SER A 477 -11.44 -28.40 17.53
C SER A 477 -11.32 -26.93 17.97
N LYS A 478 -10.88 -26.72 19.22
CA LYS A 478 -10.85 -25.41 19.89
C LYS A 478 -9.65 -25.33 20.83
N ILE A 479 -9.00 -24.16 20.90
CA ILE A 479 -8.07 -23.85 21.99
C ILE A 479 -8.89 -23.30 23.16
N VAL A 480 -8.74 -23.90 24.33
CA VAL A 480 -9.31 -23.41 25.59
C VAL A 480 -8.21 -23.02 26.57
N SER A 481 -8.53 -22.11 27.50
CA SER A 481 -7.65 -21.65 28.57
C SER A 481 -8.44 -21.53 29.88
N GLY A 482 -7.88 -21.99 30.98
CA GLY A 482 -8.48 -21.88 32.31
C GLY A 482 -7.56 -22.44 33.39
N ARG A 483 -8.06 -22.53 34.63
CA ARG A 483 -7.31 -23.12 35.75
C ARG A 483 -6.96 -24.59 35.48
N ILE A 484 -5.78 -25.03 35.93
CA ILE A 484 -5.30 -26.42 35.75
C ILE A 484 -6.33 -27.43 36.25
N SER A 485 -6.94 -27.18 37.42
CA SER A 485 -7.99 -28.01 38.00
C SER A 485 -9.17 -28.24 37.05
N GLU A 486 -9.69 -27.17 36.45
CA GLU A 486 -10.81 -27.20 35.51
C GLU A 486 -10.42 -27.77 34.14
N ILE A 487 -9.18 -27.55 33.68
CA ILE A 487 -8.66 -28.16 32.45
C ILE A 487 -8.47 -29.68 32.63
N GLU A 488 -7.95 -30.16 33.75
CA GLU A 488 -7.79 -31.59 34.03
C GLU A 488 -9.14 -32.28 34.24
N ARG A 489 -10.08 -31.62 34.91
CA ARG A 489 -11.49 -32.05 35.01
C ARG A 489 -12.14 -32.15 33.62
N LEU A 490 -11.96 -31.14 32.77
CA LEU A 490 -12.43 -31.14 31.37
C LEU A 490 -11.83 -32.32 30.56
N LYS A 491 -10.52 -32.55 30.66
CA LYS A 491 -9.86 -33.68 29.98
C LYS A 491 -10.37 -35.03 30.47
N LYS A 492 -10.48 -35.20 31.78
CA LYS A 492 -11.02 -36.43 32.41
C LYS A 492 -12.46 -36.70 31.97
N ASP A 493 -13.32 -35.68 31.96
CA ASP A 493 -14.71 -35.82 31.52
C ASP A 493 -14.81 -36.07 30.00
N ILE A 494 -13.81 -35.69 29.19
CA ILE A 494 -13.69 -36.09 27.78
C ILE A 494 -13.28 -37.57 27.66
N GLU A 495 -12.24 -37.99 28.38
CA GLU A 495 -11.71 -39.36 28.36
C GLU A 495 -12.70 -40.39 28.90
N GLU A 496 -13.40 -40.08 30.00
CA GLU A 496 -14.44 -40.95 30.54
C GLU A 496 -15.69 -41.01 29.64
N ASN A 497 -15.86 -40.14 28.64
CA ASN A 497 -16.99 -40.13 27.72
C ASN A 497 -16.74 -40.72 26.32
N VAL A 498 -15.54 -41.19 25.99
CA VAL A 498 -15.29 -41.92 24.72
C VAL A 498 -15.62 -43.42 24.79
N THR A 499 -15.85 -44.03 23.62
CA THR A 499 -16.12 -45.46 23.42
C THR A 499 -15.78 -45.89 21.99
N THR A 500 -15.59 -47.19 21.76
CA THR A 500 -15.28 -47.73 20.43
C THR A 500 -16.54 -48.29 19.75
N VAL A 501 -16.97 -47.64 18.68
CA VAL A 501 -18.01 -48.11 17.77
C VAL A 501 -17.42 -49.17 16.83
N ALA A 502 -17.83 -50.43 17.01
CA ALA A 502 -17.46 -51.52 16.10
C ALA A 502 -18.60 -51.81 15.11
N LEU A 503 -18.29 -51.82 13.81
CA LEU A 503 -19.21 -52.14 12.72
C LEU A 503 -18.56 -53.17 11.80
N LYS A 504 -19.30 -54.20 11.38
CA LYS A 504 -18.76 -55.21 10.45
C LYS A 504 -18.37 -54.53 9.13
N SER A 505 -17.15 -54.77 8.65
CA SER A 505 -16.63 -54.19 7.42
C SER A 505 -17.09 -54.97 6.18
N MET A 506 -17.11 -54.30 5.03
CA MET A 506 -17.53 -54.80 3.72
C MET A 506 -16.44 -54.52 2.67
N PRO A 507 -16.31 -55.32 1.59
CA PRO A 507 -15.36 -55.04 0.51
C PRO A 507 -15.61 -53.73 -0.26
N SER A 508 -16.77 -53.11 -0.05
CA SER A 508 -17.16 -51.80 -0.58
C SER A 508 -17.06 -50.68 0.47
N ASP A 509 -16.31 -50.88 1.56
CA ASP A 509 -15.95 -49.79 2.47
C ASP A 509 -14.77 -48.99 1.88
N PRO A 510 -14.76 -47.64 1.97
CA PRO A 510 -13.57 -46.86 1.67
C PRO A 510 -12.42 -47.13 2.67
N PRO A 511 -11.16 -46.77 2.34
CA PRO A 511 -10.02 -46.93 3.25
C PRO A 511 -10.19 -46.24 4.62
N ALA A 512 -9.49 -46.76 5.64
CA ALA A 512 -9.67 -46.35 7.03
C ALA A 512 -9.33 -44.88 7.31
N ASP A 513 -8.37 -44.31 6.57
CA ASP A 513 -8.00 -42.89 6.66
C ASP A 513 -9.04 -41.98 5.97
N VAL A 514 -9.63 -42.43 4.85
CA VAL A 514 -10.77 -41.76 4.20
C VAL A 514 -11.96 -41.69 5.16
N ILE A 515 -12.29 -42.82 5.82
CA ILE A 515 -13.35 -42.85 6.84
C ILE A 515 -12.97 -41.94 8.02
N THR A 516 -11.73 -41.99 8.50
CA THR A 516 -11.24 -41.11 9.59
C THR A 516 -11.46 -39.63 9.26
N ARG A 517 -11.12 -39.20 8.03
CA ARG A 517 -11.27 -37.80 7.60
C ARG A 517 -12.72 -37.38 7.43
N LEU A 518 -13.59 -38.24 6.91
CA LEU A 518 -15.00 -37.93 6.69
C LEU A 518 -15.83 -37.95 7.98
N LEU A 519 -15.46 -38.78 8.96
CA LEU A 519 -16.11 -38.82 10.28
C LEU A 519 -15.53 -37.81 11.28
N GLY A 520 -14.27 -37.40 11.10
CA GLY A 520 -13.53 -36.63 12.10
C GLY A 520 -13.11 -37.42 13.34
N TYR A 521 -13.35 -38.74 13.39
CA TYR A 521 -13.02 -39.65 14.48
C TYR A 521 -11.96 -40.69 14.06
N PRO A 522 -10.97 -41.02 14.91
CA PRO A 522 -9.97 -42.03 14.63
C PRO A 522 -10.60 -43.38 14.25
N THR A 523 -10.34 -43.83 13.01
CA THR A 523 -10.91 -45.06 12.46
C THR A 523 -9.81 -46.05 12.06
N GLN A 524 -10.01 -47.32 12.39
CA GLN A 524 -9.17 -48.44 11.96
C GLN A 524 -10.05 -49.52 11.31
N ILE A 525 -9.54 -50.21 10.30
CA ILE A 525 -10.16 -51.43 9.76
C ILE A 525 -9.29 -52.62 10.19
N SER A 526 -9.85 -53.53 10.98
CA SER A 526 -9.13 -54.69 11.52
C SER A 526 -10.06 -55.87 11.74
N ASN A 527 -9.58 -57.09 11.48
CA ASN A 527 -10.31 -58.36 11.69
C ASN A 527 -11.74 -58.41 11.08
N GLY A 528 -11.97 -57.68 10.00
CA GLY A 528 -13.30 -57.61 9.35
C GLY A 528 -14.28 -56.63 10.00
N TYR A 529 -13.80 -55.67 10.81
CA TYR A 529 -14.59 -54.59 11.41
C TYR A 529 -13.95 -53.23 11.16
N ILE A 530 -14.79 -52.22 10.92
CA ILE A 530 -14.46 -50.81 11.15
C ILE A 530 -14.57 -50.58 12.66
N LEU A 531 -13.52 -50.02 13.26
CA LEU A 531 -13.43 -49.64 14.67
C LEU A 531 -13.24 -48.12 14.73
N VAL A 532 -14.17 -47.39 15.34
CA VAL A 532 -14.13 -45.92 15.44
C VAL A 532 -14.20 -45.50 16.90
N THR A 533 -13.23 -44.72 17.38
CA THR A 533 -13.25 -44.18 18.75
C THR A 533 -13.92 -42.81 18.76
N ALA A 534 -15.08 -42.72 19.42
CA ALA A 534 -15.95 -41.54 19.41
C ALA A 534 -16.64 -41.33 20.77
N SER A 535 -17.32 -40.19 20.96
CA SER A 535 -18.10 -39.95 22.18
C SER A 535 -19.26 -40.95 22.32
N LYS A 536 -19.57 -41.34 23.57
CA LYS A 536 -20.76 -42.13 23.94
C LYS A 536 -22.06 -41.45 23.50
N SER A 537 -22.11 -40.12 23.43
CA SER A 537 -23.25 -39.36 22.88
C SER A 537 -23.43 -39.56 21.38
N ASP A 538 -22.32 -39.69 20.63
CA ASP A 538 -22.31 -39.73 19.17
C ASP A 538 -22.37 -41.14 18.55
N VAL A 539 -22.39 -42.21 19.36
CA VAL A 539 -22.40 -43.60 18.89
C VAL A 539 -23.44 -43.87 17.79
N ASN A 540 -24.62 -43.28 17.87
CA ASN A 540 -25.68 -43.45 16.86
C ASN A 540 -25.48 -42.55 15.63
N ASN A 541 -24.91 -41.35 15.82
CA ASN A 541 -24.53 -40.44 14.75
C ASN A 541 -23.41 -41.06 13.89
N VAL A 542 -22.32 -41.52 14.53
CA VAL A 542 -21.18 -42.19 13.89
C VAL A 542 -21.61 -43.42 13.08
N LYS A 543 -22.49 -44.28 13.61
CA LYS A 543 -23.05 -45.41 12.85
C LYS A 543 -23.79 -44.95 11.59
N THR A 544 -24.63 -43.91 11.73
CA THR A 544 -25.41 -43.35 10.62
C THR A 544 -24.51 -42.77 9.54
N GLN A 545 -23.47 -42.02 9.93
CA GLN A 545 -22.50 -41.43 9.02
C GLN A 545 -21.66 -42.49 8.30
N ILE A 546 -21.23 -43.57 8.98
CA ILE A 546 -20.52 -44.69 8.34
C ILE A 546 -21.38 -45.34 7.27
N ASP A 547 -22.66 -45.61 7.57
CA ASP A 547 -23.57 -46.21 6.60
C ASP A 547 -24.05 -45.22 5.50
N GLN A 548 -23.81 -43.91 5.65
CA GLN A 548 -23.91 -42.91 4.57
C GLN A 548 -22.67 -42.92 3.68
N ILE A 549 -21.47 -42.81 4.27
CA ILE A 549 -20.16 -42.89 3.59
C ILE A 549 -20.10 -44.13 2.68
N ARG A 550 -20.57 -45.28 3.17
CA ARG A 550 -20.70 -46.54 2.42
C ARG A 550 -21.61 -46.46 1.20
N LYS A 551 -22.80 -45.87 1.33
CA LYS A 551 -23.79 -45.76 0.23
C LYS A 551 -23.32 -44.78 -0.86
N ASN A 552 -22.48 -43.83 -0.47
CA ASN A 552 -21.92 -42.78 -1.30
C ASN A 552 -20.62 -43.20 -1.99
N TYR A 553 -19.91 -44.21 -1.47
CA TYR A 553 -18.68 -44.74 -2.07
C TYR A 553 -18.94 -45.29 -3.48
N GLY A 554 -18.10 -44.88 -4.43
CA GLY A 554 -18.27 -45.14 -5.86
C GLY A 554 -19.30 -44.26 -6.58
N LYS A 555 -19.87 -43.24 -5.93
CA LYS A 555 -20.87 -42.31 -6.52
C LYS A 555 -20.57 -40.84 -6.20
N GLU A 556 -20.77 -40.49 -4.93
CA GLU A 556 -20.56 -39.17 -4.33
C GLU A 556 -19.24 -39.13 -3.54
N LEU A 557 -18.56 -40.27 -3.43
CA LEU A 557 -17.24 -40.43 -2.82
C LEU A 557 -16.40 -41.33 -3.74
N ILE A 558 -15.38 -40.76 -4.39
CA ILE A 558 -14.58 -41.44 -5.42
C ILE A 558 -13.10 -41.35 -5.07
N LEU A 559 -12.37 -42.46 -5.15
CA LEU A 559 -10.90 -42.48 -5.14
C LEU A 559 -10.36 -42.55 -6.57
N THR A 560 -9.28 -41.82 -6.84
CA THR A 560 -8.51 -41.93 -8.09
C THR A 560 -7.05 -41.52 -7.84
N SER A 561 -6.10 -42.03 -8.62
CA SER A 561 -4.69 -41.69 -8.47
C SER A 561 -4.44 -40.19 -8.69
N ASP A 562 -3.48 -39.61 -7.98
CA ASP A 562 -3.21 -38.18 -8.05
C ASP A 562 -2.30 -37.82 -9.24
N LEU A 563 -2.88 -37.20 -10.27
CA LEU A 563 -2.21 -36.88 -11.55
C LEU A 563 -2.44 -35.44 -12.00
N TYR A 564 -2.89 -34.55 -11.10
CA TYR A 564 -3.51 -33.26 -11.44
C TYR A 564 -2.83 -32.08 -10.72
N GLN A 565 -2.78 -30.93 -11.39
CA GLN A 565 -2.24 -29.68 -10.80
C GLN A 565 -3.04 -29.25 -9.57
N ALA A 566 -2.42 -28.63 -8.56
CA ALA A 566 -3.10 -28.25 -7.31
C ALA A 566 -4.24 -27.24 -7.55
N GLU A 567 -4.03 -26.35 -8.50
CA GLU A 567 -4.98 -25.36 -9.00
C GLU A 567 -6.17 -26.03 -9.69
N ALA A 568 -5.95 -27.15 -10.41
CA ALA A 568 -7.01 -27.97 -11.00
C ALA A 568 -7.90 -28.62 -9.93
N LYS A 569 -7.29 -29.17 -8.86
CA LYS A 569 -8.02 -29.70 -7.69
C LYS A 569 -8.88 -28.59 -7.08
N SER A 570 -8.28 -27.44 -6.78
CA SER A 570 -8.94 -26.27 -6.16
C SER A 570 -10.10 -25.72 -7.00
N MET A 571 -9.92 -25.57 -8.32
CA MET A 571 -10.95 -25.17 -9.28
C MET A 571 -12.11 -26.17 -9.30
N THR A 572 -11.80 -27.47 -9.40
CA THR A 572 -12.80 -28.54 -9.46
C THR A 572 -13.66 -28.59 -8.20
N GLN A 573 -13.05 -28.43 -7.02
CA GLN A 573 -13.75 -28.35 -5.74
C GLN A 573 -14.85 -27.29 -5.74
N GLN A 574 -14.51 -26.09 -6.21
CA GLN A 574 -15.43 -24.94 -6.20
C GLN A 574 -16.51 -25.07 -7.28
N ILE A 575 -16.19 -25.53 -8.50
CA ILE A 575 -17.16 -25.63 -9.61
C ILE A 575 -18.24 -26.67 -9.32
N TYR A 576 -17.85 -27.82 -8.80
CA TYR A 576 -18.76 -28.95 -8.57
C TYR A 576 -19.30 -29.02 -7.14
N ASN A 577 -18.89 -28.10 -6.26
CA ASN A 577 -19.17 -28.12 -4.82
C ASN A 577 -18.81 -29.48 -4.19
N VAL A 578 -17.55 -29.87 -4.36
CA VAL A 578 -16.97 -31.12 -3.82
C VAL A 578 -15.72 -30.81 -3.00
N ASN A 579 -15.41 -31.66 -2.04
CA ASN A 579 -14.15 -31.65 -1.32
C ASN A 579 -13.17 -32.59 -2.02
N ILE A 580 -11.92 -32.13 -2.24
CA ILE A 580 -10.85 -32.97 -2.75
C ILE A 580 -9.73 -33.03 -1.70
N PHE A 581 -9.27 -34.23 -1.36
CA PHE A 581 -8.17 -34.42 -0.40
C PHE A 581 -7.33 -35.66 -0.71
N GLU A 582 -6.04 -35.62 -0.37
CA GLU A 582 -5.10 -36.71 -0.65
C GLU A 582 -5.15 -37.81 0.44
N SER A 583 -5.18 -39.07 0.03
CA SER A 583 -5.30 -40.29 0.84
C SER A 583 -4.41 -41.37 0.22
N ASP A 584 -3.33 -41.74 0.92
CA ASP A 584 -2.36 -42.78 0.54
C ASP A 584 -2.01 -42.83 -0.97
N GLY A 585 -1.46 -41.72 -1.50
CA GLY A 585 -1.06 -41.59 -2.91
C GLY A 585 -2.20 -41.41 -3.93
N ASN A 586 -3.46 -41.41 -3.47
CA ASN A 586 -4.64 -41.14 -4.27
C ASN A 586 -5.26 -39.80 -3.85
N ILE A 587 -6.11 -39.22 -4.69
CA ILE A 587 -7.08 -38.20 -4.28
C ILE A 587 -8.45 -38.82 -4.06
N VAL A 588 -9.16 -38.26 -3.08
CA VAL A 588 -10.55 -38.52 -2.77
C VAL A 588 -11.36 -37.32 -3.24
N ILE A 589 -12.41 -37.56 -4.02
CA ILE A 589 -13.38 -36.54 -4.46
C ILE A 589 -14.71 -36.83 -3.77
N TYR A 590 -15.19 -35.91 -2.94
CA TYR A 590 -16.35 -36.10 -2.06
C TYR A 590 -17.39 -34.98 -2.18
N GLY A 591 -18.61 -35.34 -2.60
CA GLY A 591 -19.78 -34.47 -2.72
C GLY A 591 -20.76 -35.00 -3.77
N PRO A 592 -21.97 -34.44 -3.86
CA PRO A 592 -23.05 -34.97 -4.72
C PRO A 592 -22.65 -35.07 -6.20
N ASN A 593 -21.77 -34.19 -6.66
CA ASN A 593 -21.31 -34.13 -8.05
C ASN A 593 -19.95 -34.81 -8.29
N ALA A 594 -19.43 -35.63 -7.35
CA ALA A 594 -18.06 -36.19 -7.43
C ALA A 594 -17.76 -36.93 -8.74
N SER A 595 -18.76 -37.61 -9.32
CA SER A 595 -18.63 -38.31 -10.60
C SER A 595 -18.34 -37.38 -11.78
N ASP A 596 -18.92 -36.19 -11.82
CA ASP A 596 -18.71 -35.21 -12.90
C ASP A 596 -17.52 -34.29 -12.60
N ALA A 597 -17.27 -34.02 -11.32
CA ALA A 597 -16.04 -33.40 -10.85
C ALA A 597 -14.79 -34.18 -11.29
N LYS A 598 -14.82 -35.52 -11.19
CA LYS A 598 -13.71 -36.36 -11.69
C LYS A 598 -13.53 -36.22 -13.21
N LYS A 599 -14.61 -36.35 -14.00
CA LYS A 599 -14.58 -36.19 -15.47
C LYS A 599 -14.06 -34.82 -15.91
N PHE A 600 -14.30 -33.79 -15.11
CA PHE A 600 -13.77 -32.44 -15.34
C PHE A 600 -12.29 -32.35 -15.00
N LEU A 601 -11.88 -32.86 -13.83
CA LEU A 601 -10.48 -32.90 -13.39
C LEU A 601 -9.57 -33.70 -14.35
N ASP A 602 -10.12 -34.74 -14.97
CA ASP A 602 -9.46 -35.58 -15.99
C ASP A 602 -8.98 -34.81 -17.25
N ASN A 603 -9.37 -33.53 -17.43
CA ASN A 603 -8.91 -32.66 -18.52
C ASN A 603 -7.66 -31.83 -18.16
N PHE A 604 -7.11 -31.97 -16.95
CA PHE A 604 -6.03 -31.11 -16.41
C PHE A 604 -4.90 -31.94 -15.80
N LEU A 605 -4.41 -32.92 -16.56
CA LEU A 605 -3.31 -33.80 -16.15
C LEU A 605 -1.97 -33.05 -16.16
N ILE A 606 -1.05 -33.41 -15.26
CA ILE A 606 0.27 -32.77 -15.11
C ILE A 606 1.15 -32.87 -16.39
N ALA A 607 0.79 -33.71 -17.36
CA ALA A 607 1.53 -33.92 -18.61
C ALA A 607 1.29 -32.84 -19.70
N ASP A 608 0.26 -31.99 -19.57
CA ASP A 608 -0.12 -31.00 -20.58
C ASP A 608 0.65 -29.67 -20.45
N ASP A 609 0.79 -28.92 -21.56
CA ASP A 609 1.44 -27.59 -21.55
C ASP A 609 0.53 -26.44 -21.06
N GLN A 610 -0.54 -26.81 -20.36
CA GLN A 610 -1.55 -25.92 -19.79
C GLN A 610 -1.16 -25.48 -18.38
N VAL A 611 -1.39 -24.21 -18.09
CA VAL A 611 -1.28 -23.58 -16.77
C VAL A 611 -2.67 -23.12 -16.34
N ILE A 612 -2.95 -23.24 -15.05
CA ILE A 612 -4.17 -22.76 -14.41
C ILE A 612 -3.79 -21.63 -13.46
N GLU A 613 -4.41 -20.46 -13.60
CA GLU A 613 -4.19 -19.32 -12.71
C GLU A 613 -5.52 -18.83 -12.11
N LYS A 614 -5.53 -18.55 -10.81
CA LYS A 614 -6.70 -17.99 -10.10
C LYS A 614 -6.59 -16.48 -10.04
N VAL A 615 -7.66 -15.80 -10.46
CA VAL A 615 -7.80 -14.34 -10.49
C VAL A 615 -9.11 -13.91 -9.83
N GLU A 616 -9.30 -12.60 -9.64
CA GLU A 616 -10.59 -12.02 -9.23
C GLU A 616 -11.70 -12.35 -10.25
N LYS A 617 -12.96 -12.20 -9.83
CA LYS A 617 -14.11 -12.60 -10.64
C LYS A 617 -14.22 -11.79 -11.94
N ILE A 618 -14.04 -12.47 -13.05
CA ILE A 618 -14.26 -11.93 -14.40
C ILE A 618 -15.77 -11.93 -14.66
N GLU A 619 -16.40 -10.76 -14.74
CA GLU A 619 -17.83 -10.66 -15.09
C GLU A 619 -18.12 -11.34 -16.44
N ASP A 620 -19.28 -11.98 -16.59
CA ASP A 620 -19.60 -12.80 -17.77
C ASP A 620 -19.63 -11.99 -19.09
N SER A 621 -19.82 -10.66 -18.99
CA SER A 621 -19.64 -9.68 -20.07
C SER A 621 -18.19 -9.59 -20.54
N SER A 622 -17.23 -9.44 -19.62
CA SER A 622 -15.80 -9.39 -19.90
C SER A 622 -15.22 -10.77 -20.25
N ARG A 623 -15.84 -11.85 -19.76
CA ARG A 623 -15.34 -13.22 -19.93
C ARG A 623 -15.12 -13.61 -21.39
N GLN A 624 -16.09 -13.38 -22.27
CA GLN A 624 -15.95 -13.74 -23.69
C GLN A 624 -14.82 -12.98 -24.39
N MET A 625 -14.57 -11.74 -23.98
CA MET A 625 -13.48 -10.91 -24.48
C MET A 625 -12.11 -11.44 -24.01
N VAL A 626 -12.00 -11.88 -22.76
CA VAL A 626 -10.78 -12.48 -22.20
C VAL A 626 -10.49 -13.84 -22.84
N GLU A 627 -11.50 -14.71 -22.96
CA GLU A 627 -11.35 -16.04 -23.58
C GLU A 627 -10.88 -15.93 -25.04
N SER A 628 -11.48 -15.01 -25.81
CA SER A 628 -11.16 -14.83 -27.24
C SER A 628 -9.83 -14.11 -27.50
N LEU A 629 -9.52 -13.01 -26.81
CA LEU A 629 -8.31 -12.21 -27.07
C LEU A 629 -7.00 -12.96 -26.75
N PHE A 630 -7.00 -13.75 -25.68
CA PHE A 630 -5.78 -14.40 -25.19
C PHE A 630 -5.71 -15.91 -25.51
N SER A 631 -6.77 -16.49 -26.09
CA SER A 631 -6.91 -17.95 -26.27
C SER A 631 -6.79 -18.72 -24.96
N VAL A 632 -7.42 -18.19 -23.91
CA VAL A 632 -7.60 -18.85 -22.59
C VAL A 632 -9.04 -19.32 -22.46
N LYS A 633 -9.30 -20.22 -21.51
CA LYS A 633 -10.65 -20.62 -21.11
C LYS A 633 -10.90 -20.22 -19.66
N VAL A 634 -12.03 -19.57 -19.40
CA VAL A 634 -12.34 -18.99 -18.09
C VAL A 634 -13.43 -19.82 -17.41
N TYR A 635 -13.23 -20.13 -16.14
CA TYR A 635 -14.24 -20.72 -15.27
C TYR A 635 -14.54 -19.77 -14.11
N ASN A 636 -15.73 -19.18 -14.12
CA ASN A 636 -16.21 -18.27 -13.08
C ASN A 636 -16.74 -19.08 -11.89
N VAL A 637 -16.22 -18.84 -10.68
CA VAL A 637 -16.53 -19.66 -9.49
C VAL A 637 -16.54 -18.84 -8.21
N GLY A 638 -17.71 -18.67 -7.60
CA GLY A 638 -17.89 -17.81 -6.43
C GLY A 638 -17.49 -16.36 -6.74
N ASP A 639 -16.57 -15.81 -5.97
CA ASP A 639 -16.01 -14.45 -6.12
C ASP A 639 -14.62 -14.46 -6.75
N SER A 640 -14.36 -15.42 -7.63
CA SER A 640 -13.10 -15.57 -8.35
C SER A 640 -13.33 -16.19 -9.72
N SER A 641 -12.29 -16.17 -10.56
CA SER A 641 -12.25 -16.92 -11.81
C SER A 641 -10.95 -17.70 -11.93
N TYR A 642 -11.00 -18.83 -12.63
CA TYR A 642 -9.84 -19.62 -13.00
C TYR A 642 -9.64 -19.52 -14.51
N MET A 643 -8.45 -19.10 -14.93
CA MET A 643 -8.05 -19.09 -16.33
C MET A 643 -7.21 -20.32 -16.63
N VAL A 644 -7.49 -20.99 -17.74
CA VAL A 644 -6.74 -22.17 -18.20
C VAL A 644 -6.29 -21.98 -19.64
N GLY A 645 -5.01 -22.23 -19.91
CA GLY A 645 -4.42 -22.04 -21.24
C GLY A 645 -2.90 -22.17 -21.19
N LYS A 646 -2.21 -21.80 -22.26
CA LYS A 646 -0.74 -21.83 -22.29
C LYS A 646 -0.17 -20.72 -21.41
N LYS A 647 0.99 -20.97 -20.79
CA LYS A 647 1.62 -20.07 -19.81
C LYS A 647 1.71 -18.60 -20.26
N GLN A 648 2.02 -18.35 -21.53
CA GLN A 648 2.09 -16.99 -22.09
C GLN A 648 0.71 -16.32 -22.17
N SER A 649 -0.28 -17.00 -22.75
CA SER A 649 -1.68 -16.55 -22.82
C SER A 649 -2.25 -16.16 -21.46
N ILE A 650 -1.98 -16.97 -20.43
CA ILE A 650 -2.36 -16.67 -19.04
C ILE A 650 -1.67 -15.41 -18.52
N THR A 651 -0.35 -15.30 -18.71
CA THR A 651 0.46 -14.15 -18.27
C THR A 651 -0.04 -12.82 -18.86
N ASP A 652 -0.51 -12.83 -20.10
CA ASP A 652 -0.99 -11.62 -20.78
C ASP A 652 -2.47 -11.33 -20.48
N ALA A 653 -3.30 -12.36 -20.30
CA ALA A 653 -4.67 -12.21 -19.81
C ALA A 653 -4.74 -11.60 -18.40
N SER A 654 -3.87 -12.04 -17.47
CA SER A 654 -3.85 -11.53 -16.09
C SER A 654 -3.49 -10.04 -16.02
N LYS A 655 -2.57 -9.56 -16.88
CA LYS A 655 -2.27 -8.12 -17.01
C LYS A 655 -3.47 -7.32 -17.50
N TYR A 656 -4.23 -7.86 -18.45
CA TYR A 656 -5.42 -7.20 -19.00
C TYR A 656 -6.52 -7.09 -17.93
N LEU A 657 -6.77 -8.15 -17.16
CA LEU A 657 -7.80 -8.17 -16.12
C LEU A 657 -7.57 -7.12 -15.02
N GLN A 658 -6.31 -6.86 -14.66
CA GLN A 658 -5.92 -5.83 -13.70
C GLN A 658 -6.30 -4.39 -14.14
N SER A 659 -6.83 -4.19 -15.35
CA SER A 659 -7.30 -2.90 -15.87
C SER A 659 -8.83 -2.68 -15.82
N LEU A 660 -9.61 -3.67 -15.40
CA LEU A 660 -11.09 -3.62 -15.37
C LEU A 660 -11.65 -3.01 -14.07
N SER A 661 -12.93 -2.61 -14.09
CA SER A 661 -13.71 -2.21 -12.92
C SER A 661 -15.23 -2.27 -13.17
N SER A 662 -16.02 -2.20 -12.10
CA SER A 662 -17.48 -1.97 -12.18
C SER A 662 -17.92 -0.93 -11.15
N VAL A 663 -18.91 -0.09 -11.50
CA VAL A 663 -19.41 1.00 -10.65
C VAL A 663 -20.93 1.18 -10.79
N SER A 664 -21.62 1.30 -9.65
CA SER A 664 -23.05 1.67 -9.58
C SER A 664 -23.23 3.19 -9.52
N VAL A 665 -24.25 3.70 -10.23
CA VAL A 665 -24.51 5.13 -10.41
C VAL A 665 -25.98 5.44 -10.16
N ASP A 666 -26.26 6.42 -9.31
CA ASP A 666 -27.62 6.90 -9.05
C ASP A 666 -28.05 7.92 -10.12
N LEU A 667 -29.23 7.72 -10.70
CA LEU A 667 -29.75 8.57 -11.77
C LEU A 667 -30.59 9.72 -11.23
N LYS A 668 -30.48 10.88 -11.87
CA LYS A 668 -31.26 12.10 -11.55
C LYS A 668 -32.59 12.17 -12.30
N SER A 669 -32.75 11.37 -13.36
CA SER A 669 -33.94 11.28 -14.21
C SER A 669 -34.02 9.89 -14.85
N SER A 670 -35.18 9.50 -15.38
CA SER A 670 -35.37 8.23 -16.08
C SER A 670 -34.75 8.28 -17.48
N ILE A 671 -33.85 7.34 -17.79
CA ILE A 671 -33.15 7.25 -19.08
C ILE A 671 -33.86 6.28 -20.03
N THR A 672 -33.68 6.49 -21.34
CA THR A 672 -34.25 5.63 -22.41
C THR A 672 -33.24 4.62 -22.93
N GLN A 673 -33.68 3.65 -23.74
CA GLN A 673 -32.78 2.68 -24.38
C GLN A 673 -31.73 3.36 -25.28
N GLU A 674 -32.07 4.45 -25.99
CA GLU A 674 -31.10 5.20 -26.80
C GLU A 674 -29.94 5.78 -25.97
N HIS A 675 -30.18 6.12 -24.69
CA HIS A 675 -29.11 6.52 -23.76
C HIS A 675 -28.22 5.33 -23.39
N LEU A 676 -28.81 4.16 -23.07
CA LEU A 676 -28.07 2.95 -22.71
C LEU A 676 -27.19 2.45 -23.86
N ASP A 677 -27.75 2.43 -25.07
CA ASP A 677 -27.04 2.02 -26.28
C ASP A 677 -25.90 3.01 -26.62
N TYR A 678 -26.15 4.32 -26.48
CA TYR A 678 -25.11 5.35 -26.60
C TYR A 678 -23.98 5.13 -25.59
N ILE A 679 -24.30 4.96 -24.30
CA ILE A 679 -23.29 4.75 -23.24
C ILE A 679 -22.43 3.51 -23.56
N LYS A 680 -23.09 2.42 -23.97
CA LYS A 680 -22.41 1.17 -24.31
C LYS A 680 -21.45 1.32 -25.50
N GLN A 681 -21.87 2.01 -26.56
CA GLN A 681 -21.07 2.17 -27.76
C GLN A 681 -19.99 3.27 -27.65
N ALA A 682 -20.30 4.41 -27.03
CA ALA A 682 -19.38 5.56 -26.94
C ALA A 682 -18.21 5.31 -25.98
N PHE A 683 -18.49 4.68 -24.83
CA PHE A 683 -17.48 4.43 -23.81
C PHE A 683 -16.89 3.01 -23.86
N GLY A 684 -17.57 2.05 -24.51
CA GLY A 684 -17.12 0.65 -24.54
C GLY A 684 -17.27 -0.04 -23.18
N VAL A 685 -18.41 0.21 -22.51
CA VAL A 685 -18.76 -0.36 -21.19
C VAL A 685 -20.08 -1.10 -21.28
N ASP A 686 -20.27 -2.16 -20.50
CA ASP A 686 -21.57 -2.79 -20.36
C ASP A 686 -22.43 -2.03 -19.33
N THR A 687 -23.76 -2.07 -19.50
CA THR A 687 -24.68 -1.26 -18.70
C THR A 687 -25.88 -2.07 -18.22
N GLN A 688 -26.29 -1.90 -16.96
CA GLN A 688 -27.45 -2.60 -16.37
C GLN A 688 -28.34 -1.64 -15.58
N TYR A 689 -29.53 -1.33 -16.12
CA TYR A 689 -30.45 -0.35 -15.53
C TYR A 689 -31.49 -1.00 -14.61
N PHE A 690 -31.48 -0.60 -13.34
CA PHE A 690 -32.44 -1.01 -12.32
C PHE A 690 -33.53 0.07 -12.17
N GLN A 691 -34.46 0.12 -13.12
CA GLN A 691 -35.50 1.14 -13.23
C GLN A 691 -36.27 1.38 -11.91
N ASN A 692 -36.65 0.32 -11.19
CA ASN A 692 -37.37 0.40 -9.91
C ASN A 692 -36.57 1.06 -8.77
N LEU A 693 -35.25 1.16 -8.89
CA LEU A 693 -34.35 1.79 -7.92
C LEU A 693 -33.72 3.09 -8.46
N ASN A 694 -34.00 3.43 -9.72
CA ASN A 694 -33.36 4.47 -10.51
C ASN A 694 -31.81 4.47 -10.47
N LYS A 695 -31.20 3.27 -10.51
CA LYS A 695 -29.74 3.08 -10.52
C LYS A 695 -29.26 2.41 -11.80
N LEU A 696 -28.09 2.79 -12.31
CA LEU A 696 -27.42 2.19 -13.46
C LEU A 696 -26.05 1.64 -13.02
N VAL A 697 -25.77 0.37 -13.31
CA VAL A 697 -24.44 -0.23 -13.12
C VAL A 697 -23.67 -0.19 -14.44
N LEU A 698 -22.36 0.05 -14.37
CA LEU A 698 -21.44 0.21 -15.50
C LEU A 698 -20.19 -0.67 -15.29
N THR A 699 -19.90 -1.60 -16.21
CA THR A 699 -18.72 -2.50 -16.16
C THR A 699 -17.82 -2.30 -17.38
N GLY A 700 -16.50 -2.30 -17.21
CA GLY A 700 -15.54 -2.23 -18.32
C GLY A 700 -14.13 -1.84 -17.86
N VAL A 701 -13.28 -1.40 -18.80
CA VAL A 701 -11.95 -0.85 -18.48
C VAL A 701 -12.10 0.37 -17.55
N LYS A 702 -11.29 0.44 -16.49
CA LYS A 702 -11.48 1.36 -15.36
C LYS A 702 -11.63 2.83 -15.74
N GLU A 703 -10.83 3.28 -16.70
CA GLU A 703 -10.86 4.64 -17.24
C GLU A 703 -12.16 4.91 -18.03
N LYS A 704 -12.67 3.92 -18.77
CA LYS A 704 -13.91 4.02 -19.55
C LYS A 704 -15.14 4.04 -18.66
N VAL A 705 -15.16 3.24 -17.60
CA VAL A 705 -16.25 3.24 -16.59
C VAL A 705 -16.35 4.59 -15.88
N ALA A 706 -15.21 5.19 -15.50
CA ALA A 706 -15.18 6.52 -14.88
C ALA A 706 -15.70 7.63 -15.81
N LEU A 707 -15.47 7.53 -17.13
CA LEU A 707 -16.01 8.46 -18.12
C LEU A 707 -17.53 8.26 -18.30
N ALA A 708 -17.97 7.02 -18.48
CA ALA A 708 -19.39 6.67 -18.60
C ALA A 708 -20.19 7.10 -17.35
N GLN A 709 -19.64 6.88 -16.15
CA GLN A 709 -20.26 7.31 -14.89
C GLN A 709 -20.52 8.82 -14.86
N LYS A 710 -19.55 9.64 -15.27
CA LYS A 710 -19.71 11.10 -15.30
C LYS A 710 -20.76 11.55 -16.31
N PHE A 711 -20.78 10.93 -17.49
CA PHE A 711 -21.82 11.19 -18.50
C PHE A 711 -23.22 10.85 -17.97
N VAL A 712 -23.38 9.68 -17.36
CA VAL A 712 -24.64 9.24 -16.74
C VAL A 712 -25.11 10.21 -15.65
N GLN A 713 -24.20 10.74 -14.84
CA GLN A 713 -24.52 11.74 -13.81
C GLN A 713 -24.84 13.14 -14.36
N SER A 714 -24.56 13.43 -15.64
CA SER A 714 -24.93 14.69 -16.30
C SER A 714 -26.30 14.69 -16.99
N ILE A 715 -26.90 13.51 -17.23
CA ILE A 715 -28.24 13.41 -17.82
C ILE A 715 -29.26 14.07 -16.88
N SER A 716 -30.07 14.98 -17.42
CA SER A 716 -30.98 15.84 -16.66
C SER A 716 -32.31 16.01 -17.39
N VAL A 717 -33.34 16.50 -16.68
CA VAL A 717 -34.74 16.56 -17.15
C VAL A 717 -34.94 17.43 -18.41
N SER A 718 -33.92 18.17 -18.85
CA SER A 718 -33.94 19.04 -20.05
C SER A 718 -32.95 18.64 -21.16
N TYR A 719 -32.23 17.52 -21.03
CA TYR A 719 -31.24 17.03 -21.98
C TYR A 719 -31.57 15.57 -22.37
N ASP A 720 -31.95 15.37 -23.63
CA ASP A 720 -32.37 14.09 -24.21
C ASP A 720 -31.39 13.65 -25.32
N ILE A 721 -31.49 12.40 -25.76
CA ILE A 721 -30.66 11.79 -26.80
C ILE A 721 -31.55 11.05 -27.80
N THR A 722 -31.28 11.19 -29.09
CA THR A 722 -32.05 10.53 -30.15
C THR A 722 -31.16 10.20 -31.36
N THR A 723 -31.37 9.05 -31.99
CA THR A 723 -30.57 8.53 -33.10
C THR A 723 -31.09 8.92 -34.50
N VAL A 724 -30.17 8.98 -35.47
CA VAL A 724 -30.40 9.04 -36.92
C VAL A 724 -29.37 8.13 -37.60
N LYS A 725 -29.79 7.24 -38.50
CA LYS A 725 -28.83 6.46 -39.31
C LYS A 725 -28.34 7.28 -40.50
N LEU A 726 -27.03 7.33 -40.69
CA LEU A 726 -26.39 7.96 -41.84
C LEU A 726 -26.23 6.92 -42.95
N THR A 727 -26.99 7.11 -44.03
CA THR A 727 -26.94 6.25 -45.21
C THR A 727 -26.61 7.08 -46.45
N GLY A 728 -25.50 6.77 -47.12
CA GLY A 728 -25.02 7.50 -48.29
C GLY A 728 -23.91 8.48 -47.98
N ASP A 729 -23.81 9.54 -48.78
CA ASP A 729 -22.62 10.40 -48.88
C ASP A 729 -22.54 11.54 -47.84
N LEU A 730 -23.54 11.65 -46.97
CA LEU A 730 -23.71 12.73 -45.98
C LEU A 730 -22.93 12.41 -44.69
N LYS A 731 -21.99 13.28 -44.30
CA LYS A 731 -21.11 13.05 -43.14
C LYS A 731 -21.50 13.84 -41.90
N LYS A 732 -21.02 13.41 -40.73
CA LYS A 732 -21.18 14.12 -39.46
C LYS A 732 -20.77 15.59 -39.55
N GLU A 733 -19.64 15.89 -40.19
CA GLU A 733 -19.09 17.24 -40.26
C GLU A 733 -19.99 18.19 -41.06
N ASP A 734 -20.82 17.67 -41.96
CA ASP A 734 -21.78 18.45 -42.72
C ASP A 734 -23.07 18.69 -41.92
N ILE A 735 -23.44 17.76 -41.04
CA ILE A 735 -24.57 17.90 -40.12
C ILE A 735 -24.22 18.84 -38.96
N ASP A 736 -23.01 18.77 -38.39
CA ASP A 736 -22.53 19.70 -37.36
C ASP A 736 -22.48 21.15 -37.88
N LYS A 737 -21.99 21.34 -39.12
CA LYS A 737 -22.06 22.64 -39.81
C LYS A 737 -23.52 23.10 -39.92
N PHE A 738 -24.41 22.25 -40.46
CA PHE A 738 -25.81 22.60 -40.64
C PHE A 738 -26.48 23.04 -39.33
N ILE A 739 -26.31 22.28 -38.24
CA ILE A 739 -26.85 22.60 -36.91
C ILE A 739 -26.36 23.96 -36.42
N LYS A 740 -25.05 24.22 -36.53
CA LYS A 740 -24.44 25.50 -36.14
C LYS A 740 -24.90 26.68 -37.00
N LEU A 741 -25.16 26.45 -38.28
CA LEU A 741 -25.67 27.45 -39.23
C LEU A 741 -27.17 27.74 -39.04
N ALA A 742 -27.95 26.73 -38.65
CA ALA A 742 -29.37 26.84 -38.33
C ALA A 742 -29.64 27.43 -36.93
N GLY A 743 -28.61 27.66 -36.12
CA GLY A 743 -28.73 28.20 -34.76
C GLY A 743 -29.36 27.24 -33.75
N LEU A 744 -29.24 25.92 -33.99
CA LEU A 744 -29.82 24.89 -33.12
C LEU A 744 -28.80 24.44 -32.05
N ASN A 745 -29.19 24.46 -30.78
CA ASN A 745 -28.32 24.04 -29.67
C ASN A 745 -28.35 22.51 -29.48
N ILE A 746 -27.61 21.82 -30.34
CA ILE A 746 -27.55 20.35 -30.39
C ILE A 746 -26.10 19.92 -30.57
N GLU A 747 -25.69 18.93 -29.80
CA GLU A 747 -24.40 18.25 -29.93
C GLU A 747 -24.61 16.96 -30.73
N THR A 748 -23.68 16.61 -31.64
CA THR A 748 -23.76 15.34 -32.38
C THR A 748 -22.54 14.45 -32.17
N GLU A 749 -22.75 13.13 -32.23
CA GLU A 749 -21.70 12.12 -32.13
C GLU A 749 -22.01 10.94 -33.06
N GLN A 750 -21.09 10.56 -33.94
CA GLN A 750 -21.28 9.43 -34.84
C GLN A 750 -20.54 8.20 -34.30
N ILE A 751 -21.25 7.06 -34.26
CA ILE A 751 -20.68 5.77 -33.91
C ILE A 751 -21.18 4.75 -34.94
N GLY A 752 -20.27 4.19 -35.73
CA GLY A 752 -20.61 3.34 -36.87
C GLY A 752 -21.47 4.09 -37.91
N ASP A 753 -22.60 3.49 -38.28
CA ASP A 753 -23.58 4.06 -39.22
C ASP A 753 -24.59 5.02 -38.54
N THR A 754 -24.47 5.26 -37.24
CA THR A 754 -25.50 5.92 -36.43
C THR A 754 -24.98 7.22 -35.83
N LEU A 755 -25.70 8.31 -36.08
CA LEU A 755 -25.48 9.63 -35.50
C LEU A 755 -26.43 9.83 -34.31
N TYR A 756 -25.88 10.17 -33.16
CA TYR A 756 -26.61 10.53 -31.96
C TYR A 756 -26.71 12.06 -31.89
N LEU A 757 -27.93 12.58 -31.76
CA LEU A 757 -28.24 13.99 -31.52
C LEU A 757 -28.57 14.16 -30.04
N LYS A 758 -27.96 15.14 -29.38
CA LYS A 758 -28.07 15.37 -27.93
C LYS A 758 -28.38 16.84 -27.62
N GLY A 759 -29.20 17.12 -26.63
CA GLY A 759 -29.62 18.49 -26.28
C GLY A 759 -31.09 18.60 -25.88
N LYS A 760 -31.72 19.75 -26.13
CA LYS A 760 -33.14 19.95 -25.82
C LYS A 760 -34.04 19.24 -26.83
N LYS A 761 -35.12 18.60 -26.35
CA LYS A 761 -36.09 17.86 -27.16
C LYS A 761 -36.58 18.64 -28.38
N GLU A 762 -37.04 19.87 -28.16
CA GLU A 762 -37.58 20.74 -29.22
C GLU A 762 -36.56 21.07 -30.32
N ASP A 763 -35.26 21.10 -30.00
CA ASP A 763 -34.21 21.38 -30.99
C ASP A 763 -33.78 20.09 -31.70
N ILE A 764 -33.61 18.98 -30.95
CA ILE A 764 -33.38 17.64 -31.50
C ILE A 764 -34.42 17.31 -32.58
N ASP A 765 -35.71 17.52 -32.30
CA ASP A 765 -36.79 17.18 -33.23
C ASP A 765 -36.76 18.06 -34.50
N LYS A 766 -36.38 19.35 -34.37
CA LYS A 766 -36.16 20.26 -35.53
C LYS A 766 -34.99 19.77 -36.40
N ALA A 767 -33.83 19.48 -35.81
CA ALA A 767 -32.68 19.02 -36.58
C ALA A 767 -32.90 17.64 -37.19
N LYS A 768 -33.49 16.69 -36.45
CA LYS A 768 -33.82 15.36 -36.97
C LYS A 768 -34.72 15.45 -38.20
N SER A 769 -35.73 16.31 -38.18
CA SER A 769 -36.58 16.59 -39.36
C SER A 769 -35.77 17.13 -40.55
N GLN A 770 -34.88 18.10 -40.33
CA GLN A 770 -34.04 18.69 -41.39
C GLN A 770 -32.99 17.72 -41.94
N ILE A 771 -32.33 16.93 -41.08
CA ILE A 771 -31.33 15.93 -41.46
C ILE A 771 -31.96 14.81 -42.28
N MET A 772 -33.19 14.39 -41.96
CA MET A 772 -33.92 13.39 -42.76
C MET A 772 -34.25 13.90 -44.18
N ASN A 773 -34.40 15.22 -44.39
CA ASN A 773 -34.49 15.78 -45.74
C ASN A 773 -33.14 15.74 -46.47
N LEU A 774 -32.03 16.04 -45.78
CA LEU A 774 -30.67 15.94 -46.34
C LEU A 774 -30.24 14.50 -46.68
N LEU A 775 -30.83 13.49 -46.03
CA LEU A 775 -30.64 12.07 -46.31
C LEU A 775 -31.51 11.55 -47.48
N SER A 776 -32.29 12.41 -48.15
CA SER A 776 -33.06 12.02 -49.34
C SER A 776 -32.12 11.88 -50.56
N PRO A 777 -32.20 10.77 -51.33
CA PRO A 777 -31.11 10.36 -52.22
C PRO A 777 -31.03 11.21 -53.52
N THR A 778 -30.18 12.23 -53.51
CA THR A 778 -29.67 12.93 -54.71
C THR A 778 -28.21 13.36 -54.50
N GLU A 779 -27.40 13.39 -55.56
CA GLU A 779 -25.93 13.57 -55.51
C GLU A 779 -25.46 15.02 -55.21
N LYS A 780 -26.33 15.88 -54.67
CA LYS A 780 -26.02 17.27 -54.32
C LYS A 780 -25.47 17.37 -52.91
N LYS A 781 -24.38 18.11 -52.76
CA LYS A 781 -23.76 18.54 -51.50
C LYS A 781 -23.86 20.06 -51.38
N TYR A 782 -23.27 20.66 -50.34
CA TYR A 782 -23.30 22.11 -50.16
C TYR A 782 -21.98 22.69 -49.65
N ALA A 783 -21.77 23.99 -49.90
CA ALA A 783 -20.71 24.81 -49.35
C ALA A 783 -21.23 26.23 -49.08
N ILE A 784 -20.49 27.05 -48.33
CA ILE A 784 -20.84 28.47 -48.11
C ILE A 784 -19.75 29.36 -48.67
N PHE A 785 -20.17 30.40 -49.38
CA PHE A 785 -19.30 31.39 -50.00
C PHE A 785 -19.83 32.80 -49.77
N THR A 786 -18.94 33.77 -49.62
CA THR A 786 -19.31 35.17 -49.38
C THR A 786 -18.91 36.00 -50.59
N TYR A 787 -19.89 36.51 -51.33
CA TYR A 787 -19.68 37.26 -52.58
C TYR A 787 -20.73 38.36 -52.80
N PRO A 788 -20.41 39.44 -53.54
CA PRO A 788 -21.37 40.48 -53.94
C PRO A 788 -22.59 39.91 -54.70
N GLU A 789 -23.77 40.49 -54.46
CA GLU A 789 -25.04 39.94 -54.93
C GLU A 789 -25.19 39.97 -56.47
N GLU A 790 -24.48 40.88 -57.15
CA GLU A 790 -24.38 40.92 -58.61
C GLU A 790 -23.73 39.65 -59.21
N LEU A 791 -22.86 38.97 -58.45
CA LEU A 791 -22.23 37.73 -58.89
C LEU A 791 -23.13 36.50 -58.76
N ASP A 792 -24.20 36.54 -57.95
CA ASP A 792 -25.03 35.34 -57.70
C ASP A 792 -25.65 34.76 -58.98
N ALA A 793 -26.05 35.63 -59.91
CA ALA A 793 -26.54 35.22 -61.23
C ALA A 793 -25.44 34.58 -62.10
N LEU A 794 -24.19 35.08 -62.00
CA LEU A 794 -23.04 34.53 -62.71
C LEU A 794 -22.65 33.15 -62.14
N ILE A 795 -22.61 33.03 -60.81
CA ILE A 795 -22.34 31.78 -60.09
C ILE A 795 -23.38 30.71 -60.44
N LYS A 796 -24.68 31.05 -60.36
CA LYS A 796 -25.78 30.17 -60.77
C LYS A 796 -25.65 29.72 -62.24
N SER A 797 -25.31 30.63 -63.15
CA SER A 797 -25.26 30.34 -64.58
C SER A 797 -24.05 29.49 -64.99
N ILE A 798 -22.84 29.87 -64.57
CA ILE A 798 -21.60 29.16 -64.95
C ILE A 798 -21.58 27.77 -64.33
N PHE A 799 -21.83 27.67 -63.03
CA PHE A 799 -21.62 26.42 -62.28
C PHE A 799 -22.87 25.56 -62.16
N LYS A 800 -24.06 26.06 -62.54
CA LYS A 800 -25.36 25.35 -62.49
C LYS A 800 -25.69 24.79 -61.11
N VAL A 801 -25.57 25.68 -60.13
CA VAL A 801 -25.76 25.45 -58.69
C VAL A 801 -26.98 26.21 -58.16
N ASP A 802 -27.61 25.67 -57.11
CA ASP A 802 -28.66 26.37 -56.35
C ASP A 802 -28.01 27.25 -55.28
N THR A 803 -28.55 28.42 -54.93
CA THR A 803 -27.98 29.29 -53.88
C THR A 803 -29.04 29.87 -52.94
N TYR A 804 -28.71 29.96 -51.66
CA TYR A 804 -29.56 30.39 -50.56
C TYR A 804 -28.84 31.46 -49.72
N LYS A 805 -29.45 32.64 -49.57
CA LYS A 805 -28.84 33.77 -48.86
C LYS A 805 -28.83 33.53 -47.34
N LEU A 806 -27.67 33.72 -46.71
CA LEU A 806 -27.44 33.64 -45.27
C LEU A 806 -27.01 34.99 -44.71
N SER A 807 -26.95 35.12 -43.38
CA SER A 807 -26.44 36.31 -42.67
C SER A 807 -24.97 36.64 -42.94
N GLN A 808 -24.20 35.71 -43.53
CA GLN A 808 -22.74 35.80 -43.71
C GLN A 808 -22.28 35.49 -45.15
N GLY A 809 -23.19 35.37 -46.11
CA GLY A 809 -22.89 34.99 -47.50
C GLY A 809 -24.04 34.21 -48.14
N PHE A 810 -23.72 33.27 -49.02
CA PHE A 810 -24.66 32.36 -49.67
C PHE A 810 -24.24 30.90 -49.41
N MET A 811 -25.20 30.06 -49.03
CA MET A 811 -25.06 28.61 -49.10
C MET A 811 -25.37 28.15 -50.53
N VAL A 812 -24.43 27.46 -51.15
CA VAL A 812 -24.51 26.96 -52.53
C VAL A 812 -24.65 25.44 -52.50
N LEU A 813 -25.62 24.89 -53.24
CA LEU A 813 -25.86 23.47 -53.40
C LEU A 813 -25.50 23.01 -54.82
N GLY A 814 -24.78 21.89 -54.93
CA GLY A 814 -24.29 21.31 -56.18
C GLY A 814 -23.45 20.05 -55.94
N THR A 815 -22.93 19.42 -56.99
CA THR A 815 -21.96 18.33 -56.84
C THR A 815 -20.64 18.85 -56.28
N ASN A 816 -19.80 17.97 -55.74
CA ASN A 816 -18.48 18.34 -55.21
C ASN A 816 -17.62 19.13 -56.20
N GLU A 817 -17.70 18.78 -57.50
CA GLU A 817 -16.94 19.43 -58.56
C GLU A 817 -17.44 20.86 -58.80
N GLN A 818 -18.77 21.05 -58.91
CA GLN A 818 -19.38 22.37 -59.05
C GLN A 818 -19.01 23.28 -57.88
N LEU A 819 -19.06 22.78 -56.64
CA LEU A 819 -18.75 23.55 -55.43
C LEU A 819 -17.26 23.92 -55.33
N GLN A 820 -16.35 23.03 -55.74
CA GLN A 820 -14.92 23.38 -55.81
C GLN A 820 -14.64 24.43 -56.90
N SER A 821 -15.33 24.37 -58.04
CA SER A 821 -15.21 25.38 -59.09
C SER A 821 -15.67 26.76 -58.61
N VAL A 822 -16.82 26.85 -57.91
CA VAL A 822 -17.27 28.10 -57.25
C VAL A 822 -16.23 28.59 -56.25
N SER A 823 -15.69 27.70 -55.41
CA SER A 823 -14.72 28.05 -54.35
C SER A 823 -13.42 28.66 -54.88
N LYS A 824 -12.98 28.29 -56.09
CA LYS A 824 -11.74 28.81 -56.71
C LYS A 824 -11.97 30.11 -57.47
N PHE A 825 -13.10 30.23 -58.15
CA PHE A 825 -13.46 31.38 -58.98
C PHE A 825 -13.67 32.68 -58.17
N LEU A 826 -14.11 32.59 -56.93
CA LEU A 826 -14.52 33.77 -56.16
C LEU A 826 -13.38 34.72 -55.73
N PRO A 827 -12.24 34.24 -55.16
CA PRO A 827 -11.08 35.10 -54.93
C PRO A 827 -10.58 35.76 -56.24
N GLU A 828 -10.59 35.00 -57.34
CA GLU A 828 -10.14 35.46 -58.65
C GLU A 828 -10.98 36.64 -59.20
N VAL A 829 -12.19 36.92 -58.67
CA VAL A 829 -13.03 38.04 -59.12
C VAL A 829 -13.11 39.20 -58.11
N VAL A 830 -12.84 38.98 -56.81
CA VAL A 830 -13.28 39.90 -55.73
C VAL A 830 -12.13 40.59 -54.97
N GLU A 831 -10.88 40.12 -55.07
CA GLU A 831 -9.86 40.39 -54.03
C GLU A 831 -9.13 41.77 -54.06
N THR A 832 -9.56 42.75 -54.87
CA THR A 832 -8.93 44.10 -54.89
C THR A 832 -9.94 45.26 -54.88
N LYS A 833 -9.83 46.14 -53.88
CA LYS A 833 -10.74 47.30 -53.65
C LYS A 833 -10.73 48.40 -54.73
N GLU A 834 -9.91 48.28 -55.78
CA GLU A 834 -9.82 49.24 -56.89
C GLU A 834 -10.23 48.62 -58.24
N ASP A 835 -10.54 47.32 -58.28
CA ASP A 835 -10.93 46.63 -59.50
C ASP A 835 -12.43 46.78 -59.77
N THR A 836 -12.78 46.79 -61.05
CA THR A 836 -14.14 46.91 -61.58
C THR A 836 -14.36 45.84 -62.63
N MET A 837 -15.62 45.52 -62.95
CA MET A 837 -15.96 44.62 -64.05
C MET A 837 -16.60 45.39 -65.21
N VAL A 838 -16.16 45.12 -66.44
CA VAL A 838 -16.75 45.63 -67.68
C VAL A 838 -17.19 44.45 -68.54
N THR A 839 -18.40 44.53 -69.13
CA THR A 839 -18.98 43.44 -69.94
C THR A 839 -19.40 43.95 -71.32
N PHE A 840 -19.06 43.19 -72.37
CA PHE A 840 -19.40 43.48 -73.77
C PHE A 840 -19.36 42.19 -74.60
N ASP A 841 -19.82 42.21 -75.86
CA ASP A 841 -19.80 41.04 -76.75
C ASP A 841 -18.61 41.08 -77.72
N SER A 842 -17.98 39.93 -78.01
CA SER A 842 -16.83 39.83 -78.95
C SER A 842 -16.73 38.47 -79.66
N SER A 843 -16.25 38.49 -80.91
CA SER A 843 -16.03 37.31 -81.76
C SER A 843 -14.64 36.67 -81.64
N LEU A 844 -13.63 37.35 -81.06
CA LEU A 844 -12.27 36.80 -80.93
C LEU A 844 -12.20 35.58 -80.00
N SER A 845 -11.18 34.75 -80.19
CA SER A 845 -10.89 33.61 -79.31
C SER A 845 -10.32 34.07 -77.96
N GLN A 846 -10.45 33.22 -76.93
CA GLN A 846 -9.95 33.49 -75.58
C GLN A 846 -8.44 33.79 -75.59
N GLU A 847 -7.63 32.97 -76.26
CA GLU A 847 -6.16 33.12 -76.31
C GLU A 847 -5.70 34.43 -77.01
N GLN A 848 -6.46 34.87 -78.01
CA GLN A 848 -6.21 36.15 -78.71
C GLN A 848 -6.53 37.34 -77.79
N ILE A 849 -7.67 37.27 -77.09
CA ILE A 849 -8.06 38.26 -76.08
C ILE A 849 -7.01 38.32 -74.96
N ASP A 850 -6.62 37.19 -74.39
CA ASP A 850 -5.65 37.10 -73.29
C ASP A 850 -4.26 37.63 -73.70
N THR A 851 -3.84 37.39 -74.95
CA THR A 851 -2.61 37.96 -75.50
C THR A 851 -2.67 39.49 -75.54
N ILE A 852 -3.78 40.08 -76.00
CA ILE A 852 -3.97 41.55 -76.02
C ILE A 852 -4.01 42.10 -74.59
N VAL A 853 -4.81 41.49 -73.72
CA VAL A 853 -4.98 41.87 -72.30
C VAL A 853 -3.63 41.93 -71.58
N THR A 854 -2.81 40.88 -71.72
CA THR A 854 -1.47 40.75 -71.13
C THR A 854 -0.52 41.88 -71.53
N LEU A 855 -0.70 42.45 -72.73
CA LEU A 855 0.16 43.49 -73.28
C LEU A 855 -0.20 44.91 -72.82
N PHE A 856 -1.41 45.11 -72.27
CA PHE A 856 -1.86 46.39 -71.72
C PHE A 856 -1.88 46.42 -70.19
N ASP A 857 -2.38 45.36 -69.54
CA ASP A 857 -2.19 45.11 -68.09
C ASP A 857 -2.44 43.62 -67.79
N PRO A 858 -1.37 42.84 -67.46
CA PRO A 858 -1.49 41.42 -67.16
C PRO A 858 -2.18 41.10 -65.82
N LYS A 859 -2.69 42.11 -65.10
CA LYS A 859 -3.57 41.92 -63.94
C LYS A 859 -5.06 41.95 -64.30
N VAL A 860 -5.41 42.34 -65.52
CA VAL A 860 -6.78 42.30 -66.02
C VAL A 860 -7.16 40.85 -66.30
N ARG A 861 -8.25 40.39 -65.67
CA ARG A 861 -8.72 39.01 -65.69
C ARG A 861 -9.90 38.90 -66.65
N VAL A 862 -9.94 37.82 -67.43
CA VAL A 862 -10.88 37.64 -68.55
C VAL A 862 -11.75 36.41 -68.33
N TYR A 863 -13.06 36.57 -68.49
CA TYR A 863 -14.01 35.47 -68.52
C TYR A 863 -14.94 35.64 -69.71
N LYS A 864 -15.15 34.59 -70.52
CA LYS A 864 -16.06 34.63 -71.67
C LYS A 864 -17.17 33.58 -71.53
N VAL A 865 -18.42 34.01 -71.67
CA VAL A 865 -19.62 33.15 -71.66
C VAL A 865 -20.43 33.44 -72.92
N ASP A 866 -20.52 32.46 -73.81
CA ASP A 866 -21.02 32.60 -75.17
C ASP A 866 -20.33 33.75 -75.93
N GLN A 867 -21.05 34.83 -76.26
CA GLN A 867 -20.47 36.02 -76.90
C GLN A 867 -19.95 37.06 -75.87
N LYS A 868 -20.43 37.02 -74.62
CA LYS A 868 -20.11 38.01 -73.59
C LYS A 868 -18.73 37.79 -73.00
N VAL A 869 -17.87 38.78 -73.18
CA VAL A 869 -16.60 38.95 -72.48
C VAL A 869 -16.82 39.82 -71.25
N TYR A 870 -16.26 39.37 -70.13
CA TYR A 870 -16.21 40.06 -68.84
C TYR A 870 -14.73 40.31 -68.54
N LEU A 871 -14.33 41.58 -68.44
CA LEU A 871 -12.98 41.97 -68.02
C LEU A 871 -13.04 42.51 -66.60
N VAL A 872 -12.15 42.04 -65.71
CA VAL A 872 -12.08 42.42 -64.30
C VAL A 872 -10.70 43.04 -64.01
N GLY A 873 -10.66 44.29 -63.57
CA GLY A 873 -9.42 45.05 -63.42
C GLY A 873 -9.62 46.55 -63.24
N LYS A 874 -8.55 47.33 -63.37
CA LYS A 874 -8.60 48.79 -63.25
C LYS A 874 -9.32 49.43 -64.44
N LYS A 875 -10.39 50.16 -64.14
CA LYS A 875 -11.37 50.71 -65.09
C LYS A 875 -10.74 51.38 -66.33
N ASP A 876 -9.76 52.26 -66.13
CA ASP A 876 -9.13 53.04 -67.20
C ASP A 876 -8.29 52.19 -68.17
N THR A 877 -7.93 50.96 -67.78
CA THR A 877 -7.27 49.98 -68.63
C THR A 877 -8.27 49.05 -69.34
N LEU A 878 -9.39 48.71 -68.68
CA LEU A 878 -10.41 47.82 -69.24
C LEU A 878 -10.99 48.35 -70.56
N GLU A 879 -11.27 49.65 -70.63
CA GLU A 879 -11.80 50.27 -71.86
C GLU A 879 -10.78 50.26 -73.01
N LYS A 880 -9.47 50.47 -72.74
CA LYS A 880 -8.42 50.40 -73.76
C LYS A 880 -8.22 48.97 -74.29
N ILE A 881 -8.18 47.99 -73.38
CA ILE A 881 -8.09 46.57 -73.74
C ILE A 881 -9.28 46.17 -74.62
N LYS A 882 -10.48 46.64 -74.29
CA LYS A 882 -11.71 46.44 -75.07
C LYS A 882 -11.64 47.10 -76.46
N GLU A 883 -11.07 48.30 -76.61
CA GLU A 883 -10.86 48.94 -77.92
C GLU A 883 -9.86 48.18 -78.81
N GLU A 884 -8.81 47.60 -78.23
CA GLU A 884 -7.78 46.83 -78.94
C GLU A 884 -8.26 45.40 -79.31
N ILE A 885 -9.04 44.75 -78.44
CA ILE A 885 -9.77 43.49 -78.72
C ILE A 885 -10.70 43.63 -79.94
N VAL A 886 -11.18 44.85 -80.25
CA VAL A 886 -12.04 45.12 -81.41
C VAL A 886 -11.24 45.37 -82.71
N GLN A 887 -9.91 45.53 -82.64
CA GLN A 887 -9.07 45.92 -83.79
C GLN A 887 -8.04 44.86 -84.24
N PHE A 888 -7.77 43.83 -83.43
CA PHE A 888 -6.72 42.83 -83.69
C PHE A 888 -7.00 41.90 -84.91
N ASN A 889 -5.95 41.58 -85.68
CA ASN A 889 -6.00 40.69 -86.85
C ASN A 889 -5.32 39.33 -86.59
N PRO A 890 -6.06 38.21 -86.56
CA PRO A 890 -5.55 36.91 -86.11
C PRO A 890 -4.83 36.06 -87.18
N GLN A 891 -4.31 36.64 -88.27
CA GLN A 891 -3.79 35.88 -89.43
C GLN A 891 -2.36 36.28 -89.89
N SER A 892 -1.49 36.67 -88.95
CA SER A 892 -0.09 37.05 -89.23
C SER A 892 0.88 36.53 -88.15
N ASP A 893 2.02 35.97 -88.56
CA ASP A 893 3.16 35.61 -87.69
C ASP A 893 3.79 36.83 -86.97
N TYR A 894 3.56 38.02 -87.52
CA TYR A 894 4.15 39.28 -87.07
C TYR A 894 3.04 40.33 -86.89
N ASN A 895 2.81 40.80 -85.67
CA ASN A 895 1.82 41.83 -85.35
C ASN A 895 2.45 42.94 -84.51
N PHE A 896 2.01 44.18 -84.71
CA PHE A 896 2.32 45.26 -83.79
C PHE A 896 1.26 45.30 -82.69
N VAL A 897 1.71 45.39 -81.43
CA VAL A 897 0.83 45.70 -80.29
C VAL A 897 1.50 46.83 -79.51
N GLY A 898 0.84 47.98 -79.47
CA GLY A 898 1.50 49.23 -79.11
C GLY A 898 2.70 49.52 -80.02
N SER A 899 3.86 49.82 -79.42
CA SER A 899 5.12 50.12 -80.14
C SER A 899 6.07 48.92 -80.28
N LYS A 900 5.68 47.72 -79.85
CA LYS A 900 6.50 46.51 -79.93
C LYS A 900 6.01 45.55 -81.03
N LEU A 901 6.95 44.78 -81.57
CA LEU A 901 6.67 43.69 -82.51
C LEU A 901 6.45 42.40 -81.73
N LEU A 902 5.25 41.84 -81.83
CA LEU A 902 4.96 40.46 -81.48
C LEU A 902 5.38 39.56 -82.64
N ILE A 903 6.39 38.73 -82.39
CA ILE A 903 6.84 37.63 -83.23
C ILE A 903 6.20 36.36 -82.65
N ASP A 904 5.32 35.70 -83.38
CA ASP A 904 4.70 34.45 -82.94
C ASP A 904 5.04 33.33 -83.94
N VAL A 905 6.19 32.69 -83.74
CA VAL A 905 6.74 31.70 -84.68
C VAL A 905 6.89 30.34 -84.04
N ASN A 906 6.40 29.29 -84.72
CA ASN A 906 6.45 27.92 -84.24
C ASN A 906 7.41 27.08 -85.10
N ASN A 907 8.44 26.51 -84.48
CA ASN A 907 9.44 25.63 -85.07
C ASN A 907 10.08 26.22 -86.35
N LYS A 908 10.48 27.49 -86.27
CA LYS A 908 11.13 28.23 -87.36
C LYS A 908 12.65 28.20 -87.16
N PRO A 909 13.48 28.13 -88.22
CA PRO A 909 14.94 28.10 -88.07
C PRO A 909 15.44 29.36 -87.38
N LEU A 910 16.30 29.23 -86.37
CA LEU A 910 16.81 30.39 -85.61
C LEU A 910 17.44 31.46 -86.52
N LYS A 911 18.15 31.01 -87.55
CA LYS A 911 18.70 31.85 -88.63
C LYS A 911 17.65 32.66 -89.39
N GLU A 912 16.47 32.09 -89.67
CA GLU A 912 15.38 32.79 -90.37
C GLU A 912 14.69 33.82 -89.48
N ILE A 913 14.48 33.51 -88.19
CA ILE A 913 13.96 34.47 -87.21
C ILE A 913 14.88 35.69 -87.14
N VAL A 914 16.19 35.47 -87.00
CA VAL A 914 17.21 36.52 -87.00
C VAL A 914 17.21 37.31 -88.32
N MET A 915 17.01 36.67 -89.48
CA MET A 915 16.98 37.35 -90.79
C MET A 915 15.68 38.12 -91.08
N ASP A 916 14.51 37.63 -90.69
CA ASP A 916 13.23 38.31 -90.94
C ASP A 916 13.06 39.51 -90.01
N VAL A 917 13.41 39.34 -88.74
CA VAL A 917 13.33 40.42 -87.74
C VAL A 917 14.40 41.49 -88.00
N SER A 918 15.56 41.15 -88.57
CA SER A 918 16.54 42.18 -88.99
C SER A 918 16.05 43.01 -90.18
N LYS A 919 15.15 42.50 -91.04
CA LYS A 919 14.48 43.33 -92.07
C LYS A 919 13.49 44.29 -91.43
N ILE A 920 12.64 43.80 -90.52
CA ILE A 920 11.61 44.61 -89.84
C ILE A 920 12.25 45.76 -89.05
N PHE A 921 13.38 45.52 -88.38
CA PHE A 921 14.17 46.56 -87.69
C PHE A 921 15.37 47.10 -88.49
N SER A 922 15.43 46.87 -89.81
CA SER A 922 16.44 47.41 -90.74
C SER A 922 17.91 47.34 -90.23
N SER A 923 18.35 46.15 -89.79
CA SER A 923 19.64 45.90 -89.12
C SER A 923 20.56 44.96 -89.92
N GLU A 924 21.87 45.25 -89.95
CA GLU A 924 22.89 44.50 -90.70
C GLU A 924 23.55 43.38 -89.88
N ILE A 925 23.68 42.16 -90.44
CA ILE A 925 24.15 40.97 -89.70
C ILE A 925 25.17 40.14 -90.46
N THR A 926 26.05 39.44 -89.73
CA THR A 926 27.02 38.46 -90.24
C THR A 926 27.09 37.24 -89.30
N ILE A 927 26.51 36.12 -89.69
CA ILE A 927 26.54 34.87 -88.89
C ILE A 927 27.85 34.12 -89.16
N VAL A 928 28.48 33.58 -88.11
CA VAL A 928 29.80 32.91 -88.17
C VAL A 928 29.73 31.57 -87.45
N GLY A 929 30.13 30.50 -88.15
CA GLY A 929 29.84 29.13 -87.72
C GLY A 929 28.45 28.67 -88.14
N ASP A 930 28.11 27.43 -87.81
CA ASP A 930 26.77 26.89 -88.00
C ASP A 930 25.94 27.02 -86.71
N ILE A 931 24.68 27.40 -86.85
CA ILE A 931 23.72 27.56 -85.75
C ILE A 931 22.51 26.69 -86.11
N PRO A 932 22.55 25.39 -85.83
CA PRO A 932 21.62 24.40 -86.39
C PRO A 932 20.25 24.39 -85.71
N ASP A 933 20.09 25.16 -84.62
CA ASP A 933 18.97 25.07 -83.70
C ASP A 933 17.66 25.67 -84.29
N GLN A 934 16.54 25.00 -84.05
CA GLN A 934 15.18 25.47 -84.38
C GLN A 934 14.56 26.13 -83.14
N VAL A 935 13.72 27.16 -83.34
CA VAL A 935 13.06 27.86 -82.24
C VAL A 935 11.56 28.03 -82.51
N SER A 936 10.74 27.49 -81.60
CA SER A 936 9.38 27.97 -81.35
C SER A 936 9.46 29.05 -80.28
N ALA A 937 9.04 30.28 -80.58
CA ALA A 937 8.98 31.35 -79.59
C ALA A 937 7.93 32.42 -79.94
N ARG A 938 7.12 32.78 -78.95
CA ARG A 938 6.30 34.00 -78.92
C ARG A 938 7.12 35.09 -78.23
N LEU A 939 7.78 35.95 -79.00
CA LEU A 939 8.69 36.99 -78.52
C LEU A 939 8.10 38.38 -78.76
N LEU A 940 8.19 39.26 -77.76
CA LEU A 940 7.78 40.66 -77.87
C LEU A 940 9.01 41.56 -77.79
N VAL A 941 9.48 42.05 -78.94
CA VAL A 941 10.72 42.83 -79.04
C VAL A 941 10.46 44.26 -79.50
N SER A 942 11.24 45.20 -78.97
CA SER A 942 11.20 46.64 -79.30
C SER A 942 12.26 47.02 -80.33
N ASN A 943 13.30 46.19 -80.49
CA ASN A 943 14.41 46.39 -81.43
C ASN A 943 15.18 45.07 -81.65
N PHE A 944 16.23 45.12 -82.48
CA PHE A 944 17.02 43.95 -82.85
C PHE A 944 18.08 43.51 -81.81
N ASP A 945 18.62 44.43 -80.98
CA ASP A 945 19.53 44.06 -79.88
C ASP A 945 18.81 43.18 -78.84
N GLU A 946 17.58 43.56 -78.49
CA GLU A 946 16.73 42.85 -77.52
C GLU A 946 16.45 41.39 -77.95
N LEU A 947 16.28 41.15 -79.27
CA LEU A 947 16.18 39.79 -79.82
C LEU A 947 17.44 38.97 -79.58
N LEU A 948 18.63 39.53 -79.81
CA LEU A 948 19.89 38.79 -79.70
C LEU A 948 20.25 38.44 -78.25
N GLU A 949 19.91 39.30 -77.28
CA GLU A 949 20.03 38.96 -75.85
C GLU A 949 19.09 37.81 -75.45
N TYR A 950 17.81 37.85 -75.86
CA TYR A 950 16.86 36.76 -75.58
C TYR A 950 17.29 35.40 -76.13
N LEU A 951 18.09 35.40 -77.19
CA LEU A 951 18.56 34.18 -77.83
C LEU A 951 19.81 33.58 -77.17
N LYS A 952 20.59 34.33 -76.36
CA LYS A 952 21.81 33.80 -75.72
C LYS A 952 21.61 32.48 -74.94
N PRO A 953 20.54 32.30 -74.14
CA PRO A 953 20.27 31.02 -73.44
C PRO A 953 20.06 29.82 -74.38
N TYR A 954 19.62 30.06 -75.62
CA TYR A 954 19.50 29.04 -76.68
C TYR A 954 20.87 28.69 -77.30
N GLY A 955 21.94 28.99 -76.58
CA GLY A 955 23.28 28.74 -77.02
C GLY A 955 23.71 29.64 -78.17
N ILE A 956 23.33 30.92 -78.15
CA ILE A 956 24.11 31.93 -78.87
C ILE A 956 24.84 32.84 -77.87
N ASP A 957 25.64 33.76 -78.40
CA ASP A 957 26.26 34.92 -77.76
C ASP A 957 26.45 35.95 -78.90
N TYR A 958 26.92 37.17 -78.68
CA TYR A 958 27.22 38.05 -79.82
C TYR A 958 28.23 39.17 -79.57
N GLU A 959 28.91 39.55 -80.65
CA GLU A 959 29.83 40.68 -80.76
C GLU A 959 29.24 41.70 -81.76
N LYS A 960 28.99 42.94 -81.30
CA LYS A 960 28.53 44.07 -82.12
C LYS A 960 29.71 44.97 -82.45
N LYS A 961 29.96 45.27 -83.73
CA LYS A 961 31.01 46.21 -84.18
C LYS A 961 30.44 47.20 -85.20
N ALA A 962 30.56 48.49 -84.89
CA ALA A 962 29.84 49.56 -85.56
C ALA A 962 28.33 49.22 -85.65
N ASN A 963 27.80 49.02 -86.86
CA ASN A 963 26.40 48.70 -87.11
C ASN A 963 26.11 47.21 -87.40
N THR A 964 27.11 46.33 -87.35
CA THR A 964 26.99 44.92 -87.78
C THR A 964 27.14 43.93 -86.60
N TYR A 965 26.30 42.88 -86.55
CA TYR A 965 26.27 41.85 -85.49
C TYR A 965 26.89 40.50 -85.91
N LYS A 966 27.47 39.73 -84.95
CA LYS A 966 28.19 38.43 -85.11
C LYS A 966 28.05 37.54 -83.85
N ILE A 967 28.06 36.17 -83.87
CA ILE A 967 27.31 35.32 -82.88
C ILE A 967 28.07 34.04 -82.22
N SER A 968 27.89 33.63 -80.90
CA SER A 968 28.68 32.63 -80.01
C SER A 968 28.00 31.65 -78.88
N LYS A 969 28.40 31.45 -77.54
CA LYS A 969 27.81 30.48 -76.45
C LYS A 969 28.30 30.61 -74.89
N ALA A 970 27.63 30.12 -73.76
CA ALA A 970 28.01 30.26 -72.25
C ALA A 970 27.41 29.31 -71.05
N THR A 971 27.78 29.42 -69.70
CA THR A 971 27.45 28.59 -68.39
C THR A 971 27.67 29.32 -66.96
N SER A 972 27.58 28.95 -65.60
CA SER A 972 27.13 27.92 -64.50
C SER A 972 27.59 28.35 -62.99
N GLN A 973 27.31 28.00 -61.64
CA GLN A 973 26.53 27.21 -60.52
C GLN A 973 26.58 27.96 -59.07
N GLN A 974 26.38 27.63 -57.72
CA GLN A 974 26.14 26.50 -56.66
C GLN A 974 25.77 27.01 -55.13
N GLU A 975 25.37 26.22 -54.04
CA GLU A 975 25.05 26.70 -52.57
C GLU A 975 25.04 25.71 -51.25
N VAL A 976 24.47 26.00 -49.99
CA VAL A 976 24.76 25.43 -48.55
C VAL A 976 23.62 25.20 -47.39
N GLN A 977 23.85 25.13 -46.00
CA GLN A 977 22.90 24.65 -44.85
C GLN A 977 23.13 25.02 -43.27
N GLN A 978 22.15 24.86 -42.30
CA GLN A 978 22.16 25.19 -40.78
C GLN A 978 21.30 24.31 -39.73
N SER A 979 21.01 24.74 -38.44
CA SER A 979 20.38 23.97 -37.27
C SER A 979 19.25 24.69 -36.39
N ILE A 980 18.67 24.08 -35.31
CA ILE A 980 17.28 24.37 -34.75
C ILE A 980 17.12 24.53 -33.19
N THR A 981 16.14 25.35 -32.72
CA THR A 981 15.70 25.61 -31.30
C THR A 981 14.14 25.52 -31.13
N TYR A 982 13.58 25.31 -29.92
CA TYR A 982 12.15 24.93 -29.72
C TYR A 982 11.17 25.88 -28.98
N VAL A 983 11.59 26.94 -28.27
CA VAL A 983 10.71 28.07 -27.85
C VAL A 983 11.50 29.37 -27.99
N THR A 984 10.90 30.41 -28.58
CA THR A 984 11.51 31.74 -28.74
C THR A 984 10.47 32.86 -28.64
N LEU A 985 10.91 34.08 -28.32
CA LEU A 985 10.05 35.28 -28.44
C LEU A 985 9.81 35.62 -29.91
N ALA A 986 8.56 35.91 -30.26
CA ALA A 986 8.13 36.38 -31.58
C ALA A 986 7.96 37.91 -31.60
N SER A 987 7.46 38.48 -30.49
CA SER A 987 7.40 39.92 -30.23
C SER A 987 7.51 40.19 -28.72
N THR A 988 7.31 41.43 -28.27
CA THR A 988 7.33 41.78 -26.84
C THR A 988 6.22 41.11 -26.01
N ASN A 989 5.16 40.59 -26.64
CA ASN A 989 4.02 39.94 -25.97
C ASN A 989 3.69 38.53 -26.50
N THR A 990 4.45 38.00 -27.47
CA THR A 990 4.12 36.74 -28.17
C THR A 990 5.33 35.83 -28.36
N LEU A 991 5.06 34.52 -28.49
CA LEU A 991 6.04 33.44 -28.58
C LEU A 991 5.89 32.64 -29.89
N ASN A 992 6.99 32.03 -30.34
CA ASN A 992 6.98 30.87 -31.22
C ASN A 992 7.34 29.63 -30.40
N VAL A 993 6.67 28.51 -30.67
CA VAL A 993 6.83 27.22 -30.00
C VAL A 993 6.96 26.15 -31.09
N ASP A 994 7.91 25.22 -30.94
CA ASP A 994 8.08 23.98 -31.72
C ASP A 994 8.46 22.83 -30.76
N ALA A 995 7.76 22.77 -29.63
CA ALA A 995 7.97 21.79 -28.59
C ALA A 995 7.66 20.37 -29.10
N ARG A 996 8.54 19.41 -28.80
CA ARG A 996 8.42 18.00 -29.22
C ARG A 996 8.85 17.08 -28.09
N GLY A 997 7.90 16.63 -27.27
CA GLY A 997 8.17 15.80 -26.09
C GLY A 997 8.72 16.58 -24.88
N VAL A 998 8.32 17.85 -24.73
CA VAL A 998 8.68 18.75 -23.61
C VAL A 998 7.62 18.62 -22.51
N GLU A 999 7.97 18.68 -21.22
CA GLU A 999 6.96 18.54 -20.15
C GLU A 999 5.95 19.70 -20.17
N LEU A 1000 4.67 19.41 -19.89
CA LEU A 1000 3.58 20.39 -19.89
C LEU A 1000 3.82 21.54 -18.90
N SER A 1001 4.27 21.19 -17.69
CA SER A 1001 4.63 22.16 -16.65
C SER A 1001 5.85 23.00 -17.03
N GLU A 1002 6.87 22.39 -17.65
CA GLU A 1002 8.07 23.07 -18.16
C GLU A 1002 7.73 24.05 -19.28
N LEU A 1003 6.86 23.67 -20.22
CA LEU A 1003 6.43 24.52 -21.32
C LEU A 1003 5.62 25.74 -20.83
N ILE A 1004 4.66 25.53 -19.93
CA ILE A 1004 3.86 26.61 -19.31
C ILE A 1004 4.77 27.54 -18.48
N TYR A 1005 5.70 26.97 -17.72
CA TYR A 1005 6.68 27.72 -16.93
C TYR A 1005 7.59 28.58 -17.81
N ASN A 1006 8.25 27.99 -18.81
CA ASN A 1006 9.16 28.73 -19.70
C ASN A 1006 8.42 29.85 -20.45
N ALA A 1007 7.17 29.62 -20.87
CA ALA A 1007 6.35 30.65 -21.49
C ALA A 1007 5.92 31.76 -20.51
N SER A 1008 5.57 31.43 -19.26
CA SER A 1008 5.17 32.44 -18.25
C SER A 1008 6.34 33.32 -17.81
N GLN A 1009 7.56 32.76 -17.77
CA GLN A 1009 8.80 33.51 -17.53
C GLN A 1009 9.15 34.41 -18.71
N LEU A 1010 9.05 33.93 -19.96
CA LEU A 1010 9.35 34.73 -21.16
C LEU A 1010 8.37 35.88 -21.40
N LEU A 1011 7.14 35.78 -20.88
CA LEU A 1011 6.10 36.81 -21.03
C LEU A 1011 5.80 37.59 -19.74
N ASP A 1012 6.52 37.37 -18.64
CA ASP A 1012 6.31 38.00 -17.32
C ASP A 1012 4.84 37.92 -16.84
N LYS A 1013 4.42 36.71 -16.47
CA LYS A 1013 3.04 36.40 -16.05
C LYS A 1013 3.02 35.62 -14.73
N ASN A 1014 2.23 36.11 -13.76
CA ASN A 1014 2.02 35.44 -12.46
C ASN A 1014 1.16 34.18 -12.63
N ALA A 1015 1.79 33.04 -12.92
CA ALA A 1015 1.16 31.74 -13.04
C ALA A 1015 1.27 30.94 -11.73
N ILE A 1016 0.13 30.61 -11.13
CA ILE A 1016 0.00 29.64 -10.04
C ILE A 1016 -0.37 28.30 -10.68
N LEU A 1017 0.53 27.33 -10.60
CA LEU A 1017 0.25 25.96 -11.02
C LEU A 1017 -0.26 25.17 -9.80
N ASP A 1018 -1.50 24.71 -9.88
CA ASP A 1018 -2.08 23.69 -9.00
C ASP A 1018 -1.65 22.29 -9.49
N ILE A 1019 -2.31 21.21 -9.07
CA ILE A 1019 -2.08 19.86 -9.59
C ILE A 1019 -2.35 19.83 -11.11
N LEU A 1020 -1.29 19.85 -11.91
CA LEU A 1020 -1.33 19.66 -13.36
C LEU A 1020 -1.15 18.17 -13.74
N PRO A 1021 -1.60 17.74 -14.93
CA PRO A 1021 -1.27 16.43 -15.46
C PRO A 1021 0.23 16.30 -15.77
N GLU A 1022 0.88 15.25 -15.24
CA GLU A 1022 2.26 14.89 -15.59
C GLU A 1022 2.29 14.28 -17.01
N MET A 1023 2.54 15.10 -18.03
CA MET A 1023 2.60 14.65 -19.42
C MET A 1023 3.45 15.56 -20.32
N LYS A 1024 3.93 14.96 -21.42
CA LYS A 1024 4.73 15.63 -22.44
C LYS A 1024 3.91 16.15 -23.62
N VAL A 1025 4.21 17.38 -24.02
CA VAL A 1025 3.54 18.15 -25.08
C VAL A 1025 4.34 18.06 -26.38
N THR A 1026 3.62 17.99 -27.50
CA THR A 1026 4.18 18.18 -28.84
C THR A 1026 3.28 19.14 -29.61
N ILE A 1027 3.68 20.40 -29.73
CA ILE A 1027 2.94 21.45 -30.45
C ILE A 1027 3.90 22.37 -31.20
N ARG A 1028 3.45 22.88 -32.35
CA ARG A 1028 4.09 23.99 -33.06
C ARG A 1028 3.08 25.13 -33.23
N LEU A 1029 3.42 26.30 -32.69
CA LEU A 1029 2.60 27.53 -32.69
C LEU A 1029 3.52 28.71 -33.03
N ASN A 1030 3.02 29.68 -33.80
CA ASN A 1030 3.79 30.88 -34.15
C ASN A 1030 3.03 32.14 -33.71
N ASN A 1031 3.76 33.10 -33.14
CA ASN A 1031 3.26 34.39 -32.67
C ASN A 1031 2.00 34.31 -31.76
N VAL A 1032 2.00 33.39 -30.79
CA VAL A 1032 0.91 33.25 -29.80
C VAL A 1032 1.19 33.99 -28.51
N ASP A 1033 0.18 34.57 -27.85
CA ASP A 1033 0.33 35.14 -26.50
C ASP A 1033 0.16 34.08 -25.38
N PHE A 1034 0.21 34.50 -24.11
CA PHE A 1034 0.11 33.57 -22.98
C PHE A 1034 -1.30 33.03 -22.74
N ASP A 1035 -2.35 33.81 -23.00
CA ASP A 1035 -3.74 33.35 -22.90
C ASP A 1035 -4.01 32.34 -24.02
N GLU A 1036 -3.60 32.67 -25.26
CA GLU A 1036 -3.70 31.78 -26.41
C GLU A 1036 -2.95 30.46 -26.17
N LEU A 1037 -1.73 30.50 -25.65
CA LEU A 1037 -0.96 29.31 -25.31
C LEU A 1037 -1.68 28.43 -24.28
N LEU A 1038 -2.30 29.02 -23.25
CA LEU A 1038 -3.07 28.25 -22.27
C LEU A 1038 -4.33 27.63 -22.88
N GLU A 1039 -5.04 28.33 -23.78
CA GLU A 1039 -6.15 27.74 -24.56
C GLU A 1039 -5.68 26.56 -25.43
N TYR A 1040 -4.54 26.67 -26.13
CA TYR A 1040 -3.93 25.56 -26.86
C TYR A 1040 -3.48 24.39 -25.98
N LEU A 1041 -3.29 24.63 -24.67
CA LEU A 1041 -2.88 23.61 -23.70
C LEU A 1041 -4.04 23.01 -22.89
N LYS A 1042 -5.25 23.58 -22.90
CA LYS A 1042 -6.45 22.95 -22.29
C LYS A 1042 -6.71 21.50 -22.73
N PRO A 1043 -6.50 21.09 -24.00
CA PRO A 1043 -6.61 19.68 -24.41
C PRO A 1043 -5.67 18.72 -23.67
N TYR A 1044 -4.58 19.21 -23.07
CA TYR A 1044 -3.66 18.45 -22.22
C TYR A 1044 -4.14 18.35 -20.75
N GLY A 1045 -5.40 18.73 -20.47
CA GLY A 1045 -6.08 18.48 -19.19
C GLY A 1045 -5.99 19.60 -18.16
N ILE A 1046 -5.49 20.78 -18.55
CA ILE A 1046 -5.52 21.99 -17.73
C ILE A 1046 -6.82 22.78 -17.95
N ASP A 1047 -7.18 23.58 -16.96
CA ASP A 1047 -8.12 24.70 -17.05
C ASP A 1047 -7.55 25.86 -16.20
N TYR A 1048 -7.99 27.11 -16.45
CA TYR A 1048 -7.43 28.25 -15.72
C TYR A 1048 -8.45 29.34 -15.35
N GLU A 1049 -8.30 29.86 -14.13
CA GLU A 1049 -9.02 31.05 -13.66
C GLU A 1049 -8.08 32.26 -13.67
N LYS A 1050 -8.46 33.29 -14.44
CA LYS A 1050 -7.75 34.58 -14.52
C LYS A 1050 -8.43 35.60 -13.61
N LYS A 1051 -7.78 35.96 -12.50
CA LYS A 1051 -8.28 36.98 -11.54
C LYS A 1051 -7.23 38.06 -11.33
N ALA A 1052 -7.61 39.31 -11.60
CA ALA A 1052 -6.70 40.45 -11.68
C ALA A 1052 -5.49 40.11 -12.57
N ASN A 1053 -4.26 40.16 -12.04
CA ASN A 1053 -3.03 39.92 -12.79
C ASN A 1053 -2.45 38.50 -12.62
N THR A 1054 -3.24 37.56 -12.07
CA THR A 1054 -2.78 36.21 -11.70
C THR A 1054 -3.64 35.12 -12.34
N TYR A 1055 -2.96 34.08 -12.84
CA TYR A 1055 -3.54 32.90 -13.48
C TYR A 1055 -3.46 31.72 -12.52
N LYS A 1056 -4.60 31.21 -12.02
CA LYS A 1056 -4.63 29.89 -11.37
C LYS A 1056 -4.85 28.84 -12.45
N ILE A 1057 -3.82 28.07 -12.79
CA ILE A 1057 -3.86 26.99 -13.77
C ILE A 1057 -3.93 25.66 -13.00
N SER A 1058 -4.90 24.81 -13.31
CA SER A 1058 -5.25 23.64 -12.50
C SER A 1058 -5.82 22.49 -13.34
N ASN A 1059 -5.93 21.28 -12.79
CA ASN A 1059 -6.72 20.22 -13.44
C ASN A 1059 -8.17 20.70 -13.63
N ALA A 1060 -8.77 20.42 -14.79
CA ALA A 1060 -10.12 20.84 -15.19
C ALA A 1060 -11.30 20.21 -14.40
N LYS A 1061 -11.10 19.91 -13.10
CA LYS A 1061 -12.01 19.15 -12.24
C LYS A 1061 -12.27 19.80 -10.86
N GLN A 1062 -11.71 20.98 -10.55
CA GLN A 1062 -11.82 21.62 -9.23
C GLN A 1062 -12.10 23.14 -9.24
N GLN A 1063 -13.37 23.51 -9.44
CA GLN A 1063 -13.98 24.79 -9.00
C GLN A 1063 -15.47 24.51 -8.68
N VAL A 1064 -16.25 25.25 -7.87
CA VAL A 1064 -16.12 26.53 -7.14
C VAL A 1064 -16.82 26.38 -5.77
N GLN A 1065 -16.40 27.10 -4.72
CA GLN A 1065 -17.36 27.56 -3.69
C GLN A 1065 -16.96 28.93 -3.11
N GLN A 1066 -17.92 29.68 -2.54
CA GLN A 1066 -17.75 31.09 -2.17
C GLN A 1066 -17.92 31.36 -0.66
N SER A 1067 -16.86 31.94 -0.08
CA SER A 1067 -16.87 32.94 1.00
C SER A 1067 -17.86 32.79 2.17
N VAL A 1068 -17.39 32.16 3.25
CA VAL A 1068 -17.52 32.74 4.61
C VAL A 1068 -16.24 33.52 4.90
N SER A 1069 -16.32 34.64 5.64
CA SER A 1069 -15.19 35.56 5.86
C SER A 1069 -14.27 35.15 7.01
N TYR A 1070 -13.68 33.95 6.92
CA TYR A 1070 -12.78 33.40 7.95
C TYR A 1070 -11.34 33.97 7.91
N VAL A 1071 -11.03 34.91 7.01
CA VAL A 1071 -9.80 35.73 7.05
C VAL A 1071 -10.17 37.19 6.80
N THR A 1072 -9.54 38.11 7.53
CA THR A 1072 -9.66 39.56 7.36
C THR A 1072 -8.30 40.23 7.54
N MET A 1073 -8.11 41.43 6.99
CA MET A 1073 -6.87 42.21 7.21
C MET A 1073 -6.86 42.82 8.62
N ALA A 1074 -5.74 42.64 9.33
CA ALA A 1074 -5.47 43.27 10.62
C ALA A 1074 -4.64 44.56 10.46
N SER A 1075 -3.70 44.56 9.52
CA SER A 1075 -2.95 45.73 9.07
C SER A 1075 -2.58 45.57 7.58
N THR A 1076 -1.76 46.46 7.01
CA THR A 1076 -1.26 46.35 5.64
C THR A 1076 -0.32 45.16 5.40
N SER A 1077 0.13 44.45 6.45
CA SER A 1077 1.03 43.30 6.35
C SER A 1077 0.63 42.08 7.19
N THR A 1078 -0.53 42.11 7.86
CA THR A 1078 -0.98 41.07 8.80
C THR A 1078 -2.47 40.77 8.72
N LEU A 1079 -2.87 39.56 9.11
CA LEU A 1079 -4.23 39.01 9.02
C LEU A 1079 -4.82 38.67 10.39
N ASN A 1080 -6.13 38.71 10.50
CA ASN A 1080 -6.88 37.95 11.50
C ASN A 1080 -7.55 36.77 10.80
N VAL A 1081 -7.30 35.56 11.28
CA VAL A 1081 -7.88 34.29 10.81
C VAL A 1081 -8.84 33.78 11.89
N ASP A 1082 -10.02 33.32 11.49
CA ASP A 1082 -11.00 32.60 12.32
C ASP A 1082 -11.59 31.43 11.50
N ALA A 1083 -10.71 30.50 11.13
CA ALA A 1083 -11.05 29.32 10.36
C ALA A 1083 -11.67 28.24 11.25
N GLN A 1084 -12.82 27.70 10.84
CA GLN A 1084 -13.51 26.61 11.53
C GLN A 1084 -13.96 25.58 10.48
N GLY A 1085 -13.22 24.47 10.36
CA GLY A 1085 -13.47 23.43 9.36
C GLY A 1085 -13.21 23.84 7.90
N VAL A 1086 -12.36 24.85 7.68
CA VAL A 1086 -12.03 25.43 6.36
C VAL A 1086 -10.99 24.59 5.62
N GLU A 1087 -11.08 24.42 4.31
CA GLU A 1087 -10.05 23.69 3.56
C GLU A 1087 -8.69 24.41 3.61
N LEU A 1088 -7.62 23.67 3.88
CA LEU A 1088 -6.26 24.20 4.03
C LEU A 1088 -5.79 25.02 2.82
N SER A 1089 -6.09 24.56 1.61
CA SER A 1089 -5.83 25.28 0.36
C SER A 1089 -6.60 26.60 0.27
N GLU A 1090 -7.87 26.63 0.68
CA GLU A 1090 -8.72 27.83 0.66
C GLU A 1090 -8.26 28.86 1.72
N LEU A 1091 -7.73 28.41 2.84
CA LEU A 1091 -7.15 29.29 3.87
C LEU A 1091 -5.85 29.94 3.39
N ILE A 1092 -4.90 29.14 2.87
CA ILE A 1092 -3.64 29.65 2.35
C ILE A 1092 -3.89 30.62 1.18
N TYR A 1093 -4.77 30.26 0.24
CA TYR A 1093 -5.13 31.07 -0.92
C TYR A 1093 -5.71 32.45 -0.56
N LYS A 1094 -6.72 32.51 0.32
CA LYS A 1094 -7.27 33.83 0.74
C LYS A 1094 -6.24 34.67 1.51
N SER A 1095 -5.37 34.02 2.26
CA SER A 1095 -4.32 34.70 3.03
C SER A 1095 -3.21 35.24 2.13
N SER A 1096 -2.84 34.53 1.06
CA SER A 1096 -1.88 34.99 0.07
C SER A 1096 -2.45 36.12 -0.81
N GLN A 1097 -3.75 36.08 -1.13
CA GLN A 1097 -4.45 37.19 -1.81
C GLN A 1097 -4.50 38.45 -0.95
N LEU A 1098 -4.92 38.35 0.32
CA LEU A 1098 -5.07 39.52 1.18
C LEU A 1098 -3.73 40.19 1.52
N LEU A 1099 -2.64 39.42 1.60
CA LEU A 1099 -1.30 39.96 1.85
C LEU A 1099 -0.48 40.26 0.59
N ASP A 1100 -1.03 40.10 -0.61
CA ASP A 1100 -0.34 40.23 -1.90
C ASP A 1100 0.98 39.42 -1.96
N LYS A 1101 0.83 38.08 -1.95
CA LYS A 1101 1.93 37.11 -1.96
C LYS A 1101 1.73 36.07 -3.06
N ASN A 1102 2.74 35.91 -3.92
CA ASN A 1102 2.77 34.87 -4.93
C ASN A 1102 2.95 33.50 -4.26
N ALA A 1103 1.87 32.72 -4.14
CA ALA A 1103 1.89 31.39 -3.54
C ALA A 1103 1.47 30.33 -4.58
N ILE A 1104 2.34 29.34 -4.78
CA ILE A 1104 2.11 28.14 -5.58
C ILE A 1104 1.72 27.01 -4.63
N LEU A 1105 0.58 26.37 -4.88
CA LEU A 1105 0.02 25.31 -4.02
C LEU A 1105 0.20 23.97 -4.73
N ASP A 1106 1.24 23.25 -4.34
CA ASP A 1106 1.77 22.08 -5.05
C ASP A 1106 1.39 20.80 -4.30
N ASN A 1107 0.26 20.20 -4.71
CA ASN A 1107 -0.24 18.92 -4.18
C ASN A 1107 -0.37 18.91 -2.63
N LEU A 1108 -1.13 19.88 -2.09
CA LEU A 1108 -1.38 20.01 -0.64
C LEU A 1108 -2.19 18.83 -0.05
N PRO A 1109 -2.16 18.61 1.28
CA PRO A 1109 -3.09 17.70 1.94
C PRO A 1109 -4.54 18.17 1.85
N GLU A 1110 -5.46 17.23 1.60
CA GLU A 1110 -6.90 17.42 1.78
C GLU A 1110 -7.23 17.44 3.29
N ALA A 1111 -6.99 18.58 3.94
CA ALA A 1111 -7.12 18.75 5.39
C ALA A 1111 -7.95 20.00 5.74
N LYS A 1112 -8.78 19.87 6.79
CA LYS A 1112 -9.63 20.95 7.30
C LYS A 1112 -9.00 21.64 8.50
N VAL A 1113 -8.72 22.92 8.34
CA VAL A 1113 -8.15 23.79 9.36
C VAL A 1113 -9.23 24.32 10.29
N THR A 1114 -8.94 24.23 11.59
CA THR A 1114 -9.67 24.97 12.63
C THR A 1114 -8.64 25.74 13.44
N ILE A 1115 -8.48 27.03 13.14
CA ILE A 1115 -7.46 27.89 13.76
C ILE A 1115 -7.97 29.32 13.86
N ARG A 1116 -7.69 29.98 15.00
CA ARG A 1116 -7.96 31.40 15.20
C ARG A 1116 -6.65 32.10 15.57
N LEU A 1117 -6.22 33.04 14.73
CA LEU A 1117 -4.97 33.80 14.85
C LEU A 1117 -5.28 35.28 14.66
N ASN A 1118 -4.64 36.17 15.42
CA ASN A 1118 -4.81 37.61 15.25
C ASN A 1118 -3.46 38.25 14.89
N ASN A 1119 -3.49 39.21 13.97
CA ASN A 1119 -2.33 39.97 13.49
C ASN A 1119 -1.15 39.11 12.98
N VAL A 1120 -1.41 37.98 12.31
CA VAL A 1120 -0.40 37.03 11.81
C VAL A 1120 0.16 37.42 10.44
N GLY A 1121 1.46 37.22 10.22
CA GLY A 1121 2.10 37.38 8.89
C GLY A 1121 1.92 36.15 7.97
N PHE A 1122 2.29 36.25 6.68
CA PHE A 1122 2.12 35.12 5.75
C PHE A 1122 3.04 33.94 6.08
N ASP A 1123 4.36 34.16 6.20
CA ASP A 1123 5.33 33.14 6.62
C ASP A 1123 4.93 32.48 7.95
N GLU A 1124 4.52 33.30 8.92
CA GLU A 1124 4.10 32.88 10.25
C GLU A 1124 2.82 32.01 10.21
N LEU A 1125 1.85 32.36 9.35
CA LEU A 1125 0.68 31.53 9.07
C LEU A 1125 1.08 30.17 8.48
N LEU A 1126 2.08 30.11 7.59
CA LEU A 1126 2.54 28.83 7.03
C LEU A 1126 3.18 27.94 8.10
N GLU A 1127 3.95 28.50 9.04
CA GLU A 1127 4.46 27.76 10.21
C GLU A 1127 3.32 27.19 11.07
N TYR A 1128 2.28 28.00 11.38
CA TYR A 1128 1.07 27.51 12.08
C TYR A 1128 0.29 26.43 11.31
N LEU A 1129 0.50 26.31 10.00
CA LEU A 1129 -0.20 25.35 9.14
C LEU A 1129 0.61 24.07 8.85
N LYS A 1130 1.92 24.03 9.09
CA LYS A 1130 2.74 22.80 9.00
C LYS A 1130 2.13 21.58 9.73
N PRO A 1131 1.51 21.70 10.93
CA PRO A 1131 0.85 20.57 11.61
C PRO A 1131 -0.33 19.93 10.85
N TYR A 1132 -0.85 20.59 9.81
CA TYR A 1132 -1.85 20.04 8.88
C TYR A 1132 -1.22 19.28 7.70
N GLY A 1133 0.11 19.06 7.72
CA GLY A 1133 0.84 18.23 6.77
C GLY A 1133 1.47 18.96 5.59
N ILE A 1134 1.77 20.25 5.71
CA ILE A 1134 2.47 21.02 4.66
C ILE A 1134 3.94 21.29 4.99
N ASP A 1135 4.70 21.58 3.95
CA ASP A 1135 6.02 22.19 4.00
C ASP A 1135 6.11 23.32 2.96
N TYR A 1136 7.12 24.19 3.01
CA TYR A 1136 7.25 25.26 2.01
C TYR A 1136 8.69 25.72 1.70
N GLU A 1137 8.95 25.98 0.42
CA GLU A 1137 10.13 26.71 -0.05
C GLU A 1137 9.78 28.18 -0.33
N LYS A 1138 10.71 29.10 -0.04
CA LYS A 1138 10.60 30.52 -0.39
C LYS A 1138 11.75 30.91 -1.33
N LYS A 1139 11.44 31.31 -2.56
CA LYS A 1139 12.43 31.66 -3.61
C LYS A 1139 12.13 33.04 -4.19
N THR A 1140 13.04 33.98 -3.94
CA THR A 1140 13.03 35.39 -4.39
C THR A 1140 11.76 36.17 -4.03
N ASN A 1141 10.66 35.98 -4.77
CA ASN A 1141 9.39 36.68 -4.58
C ASN A 1141 8.17 35.74 -4.61
N THR A 1142 8.39 34.43 -4.48
CA THR A 1142 7.37 33.37 -4.60
C THR A 1142 7.55 32.30 -3.52
N TYR A 1143 6.44 31.78 -3.01
CA TYR A 1143 6.36 30.66 -2.07
C TYR A 1143 5.86 29.43 -2.84
N ARG A 1144 6.53 28.29 -2.71
CA ARG A 1144 6.05 26.97 -3.16
C ARG A 1144 5.68 26.17 -1.92
N ILE A 1145 4.41 25.88 -1.74
CA ILE A 1145 3.86 25.24 -0.55
C ILE A 1145 3.34 23.88 -0.98
N SER A 1146 3.79 22.81 -0.35
CA SER A 1146 3.50 21.44 -0.77
C SER A 1146 3.16 20.53 0.41
N LYS A 1147 2.69 19.32 0.13
CA LYS A 1147 2.47 18.28 1.15
C LYS A 1147 3.80 17.75 1.69
N SER A 1148 3.96 17.84 3.01
CA SER A 1148 5.07 17.24 3.73
C SER A 1148 5.05 15.72 3.58
N ALA A 1149 6.23 15.13 3.41
CA ALA A 1149 6.40 13.68 3.30
C ALA A 1149 6.21 12.93 4.64
N ILE A 1150 5.93 13.65 5.74
CA ILE A 1150 5.84 13.10 7.09
C ILE A 1150 4.38 12.92 7.50
N GLN A 1151 3.85 11.70 7.39
CA GLN A 1151 2.66 11.31 8.16
C GLN A 1151 3.09 10.93 9.59
N GLN A 1152 2.74 11.77 10.57
CA GLN A 1152 2.74 11.39 11.99
C GLN A 1152 1.29 11.21 12.47
N ALA A 1153 1.11 10.30 13.43
CA ALA A 1153 -0.20 9.99 13.99
C ALA A 1153 -0.74 11.15 14.85
N GLN A 1154 -2.07 11.32 14.89
CA GLN A 1154 -2.72 12.38 15.65
C GLN A 1154 -2.59 12.18 17.17
N SER A 1155 -1.79 13.03 17.81
CA SER A 1155 -1.75 13.25 19.26
C SER A 1155 -1.31 14.69 19.52
N TYR A 1156 -2.20 15.54 20.04
CA TYR A 1156 -1.95 16.97 20.21
C TYR A 1156 -1.92 17.39 21.69
N VAL A 1157 -0.75 17.21 22.30
CA VAL A 1157 -0.31 17.94 23.50
C VAL A 1157 0.85 18.82 23.05
N THR A 1158 0.72 20.15 23.14
CA THR A 1158 1.72 21.09 22.61
C THR A 1158 2.08 22.17 23.62
N LEU A 1159 3.36 22.53 23.71
CA LEU A 1159 3.87 23.57 24.59
C LEU A 1159 3.79 24.94 23.90
N ASN A 1160 3.17 25.91 24.57
CA ASN A 1160 3.07 27.30 24.14
C ASN A 1160 4.37 28.07 24.46
N PRO A 1161 4.72 29.14 23.71
CA PRO A 1161 5.92 29.94 23.97
C PRO A 1161 6.01 30.63 25.34
N ASN A 1162 4.90 30.71 26.09
CA ASN A 1162 4.82 31.23 27.45
C ASN A 1162 5.14 30.19 28.54
N GLY A 1163 5.29 28.90 28.19
CA GLY A 1163 5.56 27.81 29.13
C GLY A 1163 4.33 27.05 29.65
N ASN A 1164 3.14 27.28 29.10
CA ASN A 1164 1.91 26.50 29.35
C ASN A 1164 1.63 25.52 28.20
N VAL A 1165 0.65 24.61 28.31
CA VAL A 1165 0.28 23.66 27.25
C VAL A 1165 -1.14 23.88 26.69
N ASN A 1166 -1.28 23.60 25.40
CA ASN A 1166 -2.56 23.25 24.79
C ASN A 1166 -2.70 21.73 24.74
N ILE A 1167 -3.93 21.26 24.92
CA ILE A 1167 -4.32 19.85 24.85
C ILE A 1167 -5.57 19.76 23.99
N ASP A 1168 -5.56 18.94 22.95
CA ASP A 1168 -6.76 18.60 22.16
C ASP A 1168 -6.73 17.11 21.81
N VAL A 1169 -7.04 16.28 22.82
CA VAL A 1169 -6.84 14.82 22.76
C VAL A 1169 -8.17 14.09 22.84
N LYS A 1170 -8.32 13.02 22.04
CA LYS A 1170 -9.54 12.20 21.95
C LYS A 1170 -9.19 10.74 22.19
N ALA A 1171 -9.75 10.15 23.24
CA ALA A 1171 -9.49 8.77 23.67
C ALA A 1171 -7.99 8.42 23.81
N MET A 1172 -7.20 9.36 24.33
CA MET A 1172 -5.80 9.18 24.72
C MET A 1172 -5.74 8.59 26.13
N ASP A 1173 -4.72 7.79 26.46
CA ASP A 1173 -4.58 7.27 27.83
C ASP A 1173 -4.31 8.40 28.83
N LEU A 1174 -4.93 8.33 30.01
CA LEU A 1174 -4.75 9.31 31.08
C LEU A 1174 -3.31 9.36 31.61
N SER A 1175 -2.62 8.22 31.63
CA SER A 1175 -1.22 8.11 32.05
C SER A 1175 -0.30 8.75 31.01
N ASP A 1176 -0.51 8.46 29.72
CA ASP A 1176 0.23 9.11 28.62
C ASP A 1176 0.01 10.63 28.62
N LEU A 1177 -1.23 11.08 28.87
CA LEU A 1177 -1.57 12.51 28.89
C LEU A 1177 -0.87 13.24 30.04
N LEU A 1178 -0.90 12.67 31.25
CA LEU A 1178 -0.21 13.21 32.42
C LEU A 1178 1.32 13.15 32.26
N TYR A 1179 1.84 12.08 31.65
CA TYR A 1179 3.26 11.96 31.35
C TYR A 1179 3.72 13.02 30.35
N GLN A 1180 3.10 13.11 29.16
CA GLN A 1180 3.50 14.06 28.12
C GLN A 1180 3.37 15.52 28.58
N THR A 1181 2.29 15.88 29.28
CA THR A 1181 2.15 17.23 29.86
C THR A 1181 3.22 17.52 30.93
N SER A 1182 3.57 16.55 31.78
CA SER A 1182 4.64 16.74 32.76
C SER A 1182 6.01 16.97 32.12
N GLN A 1183 6.33 16.24 31.04
CA GLN A 1183 7.60 16.38 30.32
C GLN A 1183 7.69 17.74 29.63
N LEU A 1184 6.66 18.13 28.87
CA LEU A 1184 6.62 19.41 28.16
C LEU A 1184 6.72 20.60 29.12
N LEU A 1185 6.01 20.55 30.26
CA LEU A 1185 6.04 21.60 31.28
C LEU A 1185 7.26 21.51 32.22
N SER A 1186 8.18 20.57 31.99
CA SER A 1186 9.38 20.31 32.83
C SER A 1186 9.05 20.16 34.31
N LYS A 1187 8.03 19.35 34.64
CA LYS A 1187 7.59 19.09 36.03
C LYS A 1187 7.98 17.69 36.46
N ASN A 1188 8.78 17.60 37.52
CA ASN A 1188 9.12 16.30 38.13
C ASN A 1188 7.83 15.67 38.65
N THR A 1189 7.47 14.51 38.10
CA THR A 1189 6.16 13.90 38.31
C THR A 1189 6.29 12.39 38.46
N ILE A 1190 5.59 11.83 39.44
CA ILE A 1190 5.42 10.39 39.65
C ILE A 1190 3.94 10.07 39.40
N LEU A 1191 3.70 9.13 38.48
CA LEU A 1191 2.38 8.52 38.25
C LEU A 1191 2.36 7.22 39.03
N ASP A 1192 1.58 7.16 40.11
CA ASP A 1192 1.51 6.03 41.04
C ASP A 1192 0.07 5.50 41.07
N ASN A 1193 -0.17 4.34 40.46
CA ASN A 1193 -1.51 3.73 40.36
C ASN A 1193 -2.56 4.72 39.79
N VAL A 1194 -2.25 5.36 38.66
CA VAL A 1194 -3.20 6.18 37.88
C VAL A 1194 -4.20 5.25 37.16
N PRO A 1195 -5.48 5.62 36.97
CA PRO A 1195 -6.44 4.75 36.30
C PRO A 1195 -6.06 4.51 34.83
N GLU A 1196 -5.97 3.24 34.43
CA GLU A 1196 -5.92 2.81 33.02
C GLU A 1196 -7.26 3.15 32.35
N MET A 1197 -7.36 4.37 31.80
CA MET A 1197 -8.56 4.84 31.12
C MET A 1197 -8.24 5.85 30.03
N LYS A 1198 -9.03 5.79 28.96
CA LYS A 1198 -8.95 6.72 27.85
C LYS A 1198 -9.79 7.97 28.12
N VAL A 1199 -9.13 9.11 28.13
CA VAL A 1199 -9.75 10.44 28.32
C VAL A 1199 -9.82 11.20 27.00
N THR A 1200 -10.85 12.05 26.91
CA THR A 1200 -10.98 13.06 25.87
C THR A 1200 -10.96 14.40 26.59
N LEU A 1201 -9.91 15.20 26.37
CA LEU A 1201 -9.67 16.44 27.09
C LEU A 1201 -9.28 17.54 26.12
N ARG A 1202 -9.85 18.72 26.32
CA ARG A 1202 -9.49 19.94 25.60
C ARG A 1202 -9.18 21.06 26.58
N LEU A 1203 -7.92 21.50 26.62
CA LEU A 1203 -7.46 22.63 27.41
C LEU A 1203 -6.65 23.57 26.51
N LEU A 1204 -6.75 24.87 26.76
CA LEU A 1204 -5.95 25.89 26.07
C LEU A 1204 -5.20 26.70 27.12
N ASP A 1205 -3.91 26.89 26.88
CA ASP A 1205 -2.99 27.66 27.71
C ASP A 1205 -2.93 27.29 29.21
N ALA A 1206 -3.06 26.00 29.51
CA ALA A 1206 -3.05 25.48 30.88
C ALA A 1206 -1.63 25.29 31.42
N ASP A 1207 -1.37 25.71 32.66
CA ASP A 1207 -0.20 25.26 33.41
C ASP A 1207 -0.44 23.85 33.99
N PHE A 1208 0.56 23.27 34.65
CA PHE A 1208 0.43 21.87 35.12
C PHE A 1208 -0.60 21.73 36.24
N ASP A 1209 -0.73 22.73 37.13
CA ASP A 1209 -1.75 22.73 38.17
C ASP A 1209 -3.16 22.81 37.55
N GLY A 1210 -3.35 23.56 36.45
CA GLY A 1210 -4.57 23.59 35.64
C GLY A 1210 -4.88 22.28 34.90
N VAL A 1211 -3.87 21.58 34.36
CA VAL A 1211 -4.04 20.23 33.77
C VAL A 1211 -4.52 19.24 34.84
N LEU A 1212 -3.90 19.24 36.02
CA LEU A 1212 -4.29 18.38 37.13
C LEU A 1212 -5.70 18.70 37.66
N ALA A 1213 -6.07 19.97 37.72
CA ALA A 1213 -7.44 20.37 38.07
C ALA A 1213 -8.48 19.80 37.10
N ALA A 1214 -8.19 19.78 35.79
CA ALA A 1214 -9.11 19.27 34.77
C ALA A 1214 -9.31 17.75 34.80
N VAL A 1215 -8.36 16.98 35.33
CA VAL A 1215 -8.49 15.52 35.53
C VAL A 1215 -8.75 15.13 37.00
N SER A 1216 -9.00 16.11 37.88
CA SER A 1216 -9.19 15.92 39.33
C SER A 1216 -10.45 15.13 39.73
N SER A 1217 -11.28 14.72 38.76
CA SER A 1217 -12.31 13.70 38.93
C SER A 1217 -11.75 12.27 39.00
N TYR A 1218 -10.66 12.00 38.29
CA TYR A 1218 -10.07 10.66 38.11
C TYR A 1218 -8.84 10.44 38.99
N VAL A 1219 -8.07 11.51 39.24
CA VAL A 1219 -6.83 11.48 40.03
C VAL A 1219 -6.85 12.48 41.20
N SER A 1220 -6.15 12.12 42.26
CA SER A 1220 -5.67 13.00 43.33
C SER A 1220 -4.18 13.29 43.12
N TYR A 1221 -3.68 14.41 43.64
CA TYR A 1221 -2.25 14.71 43.59
C TYR A 1221 -1.75 15.38 44.88
N GLU A 1222 -0.48 15.14 45.20
CA GLU A 1222 0.26 15.77 46.28
C GLU A 1222 1.51 16.47 45.74
N LYS A 1223 1.75 17.72 46.15
CA LYS A 1223 2.85 18.57 45.66
C LYS A 1223 3.93 18.68 46.75
N ARG A 1224 4.98 17.87 46.65
CA ARG A 1224 6.12 17.84 47.59
C ARG A 1224 7.27 18.69 47.03
N GLY A 1225 7.17 20.00 47.23
CA GLY A 1225 8.15 20.97 46.71
C GLY A 1225 8.04 21.11 45.19
N SER A 1226 9.07 20.70 44.46
CA SER A 1226 9.09 20.66 42.98
C SER A 1226 8.63 19.32 42.38
N LEU A 1227 8.27 18.34 43.22
CA LEU A 1227 7.80 17.02 42.83
C LEU A 1227 6.28 16.91 42.97
N TYR A 1228 5.63 16.39 41.94
CA TYR A 1228 4.22 16.00 41.94
C TYR A 1228 4.09 14.49 42.06
N VAL A 1229 3.24 14.01 42.96
CA VAL A 1229 2.84 12.61 43.03
C VAL A 1229 1.35 12.54 42.70
N ILE A 1230 0.98 11.81 41.64
CA ILE A 1230 -0.38 11.74 41.12
C ILE A 1230 -0.86 10.30 41.23
N THR A 1231 -2.04 10.11 41.83
CA THR A 1231 -2.61 8.81 42.17
C THR A 1231 -4.07 8.71 41.75
N LYS A 1232 -4.60 7.50 41.52
CA LYS A 1232 -6.04 7.28 41.40
C LYS A 1232 -6.79 7.86 42.60
N LYS A 1233 -7.81 8.65 42.33
CA LYS A 1233 -8.69 9.21 43.35
C LYS A 1233 -9.49 8.09 44.01
N VAL A 1234 -9.41 8.00 45.33
CA VAL A 1234 -10.23 7.07 46.12
C VAL A 1234 -11.57 7.76 46.44
N GLU A 1235 -12.68 7.16 46.01
CA GLU A 1235 -14.00 7.59 46.48
C GLU A 1235 -14.17 7.16 47.94
N ILE A 1236 -14.47 8.13 48.81
CA ILE A 1236 -14.87 7.84 50.20
C ILE A 1236 -16.36 7.48 50.15
N PRO A 1237 -16.77 6.27 50.58
CA PRO A 1237 -18.19 5.93 50.67
C PRO A 1237 -18.88 6.79 51.74
N VAL A 1238 -20.13 7.17 51.46
CA VAL A 1238 -21.03 7.90 52.36
C VAL A 1238 -21.84 6.92 53.20
#